data_AF-A0A6P8X9W2-F1
#
_entry.id   AF-A0A6P8X9W2-F1
#
_cell.length_a   1.000
_cell.length_b   1.000
_cell.length_c   1.000
_cell.angle_alpha   90.00
_cell.angle_beta   90.00
_cell.angle_gamma   90.00
#
_symmetry.space_group_name_H-M   'P 1'
#
loop_
_entity.id
_entity.type
_entity.pdbx_description
1 polymer ?
#
loop_
_entity_poly.entity_id
_entity_poly.type
_entity_poly.pdbx_seq_one_letter_code
_entity_poly.pdbx_strand_id
1 'polypeptide(L)'
;MTNNVESRQTKSNLPLGQDNAANCTVCDAPFKTLQECLAHELLKHPIMPLKKLPKCLDAVTKLHASEETQFERRLLEEFVVLSPPGQQLKTVLDFYAGNSALECFLEVRKYIENQLHGKVMVYPFGSFVMGLTLRDSDIDLYLKSIDGNSNSQLYEKTNSLLRNTGCFSDVIAKRNARVPIIRFKHVLSGLSVDISMSSPNGTHNSRFVAELLNRDVRLRELFLFVKIWAKKLLIIGKVMTSYCLMTLIIYQLQQQRHLPSIKKLQSGISVFDVGGINYAYNLERMPALPAFLTTFDLISGFFELYSHMDFEKKMLSPYLGHALDVEAAFTVPGNFPEYNAQVLAIETAMQERIKPFNVECDVFVQDPFELSRNVGQSISKTQLFYLNQCLAAANEACNDAKLKSTPPKFYDYLLFGLAEQLVKEHRLNTAKQCKQRPKKEVKTADAVAVEAKVDVASTTVLAAKTDESSSSSDDRKPTVADNSCMPLMHVYTLTPTNNDLKTLNSDLVSKDAKSINNIWATINVNAIRNILSDIYGLRMKESDANVTDELPLSMIWQISSTLDMWSARNFPRSTTQSFFAQQMQQTVEFRKTRPQNSSYVVNMRGRISLIIAEDYRELRLELQPMPGDLLGLQRNSPLTKFFKSLKNLLCNYNFKEKVISFQYEH
;
A
#
# COMPACT_ATOMS: atom_id res chain seq x y z
N MET A 1 18.38 -22.91 -45.99
CA MET A 1 19.40 -23.26 -44.99
C MET A 1 19.88 -21.94 -44.39
N THR A 2 19.69 -21.66 -43.09
CA THR A 2 20.33 -22.29 -41.90
C THR A 2 21.85 -22.07 -41.92
N ASN A 3 22.51 -21.53 -40.90
CA ASN A 3 22.13 -21.39 -39.48
C ASN A 3 22.94 -20.30 -38.76
N ASN A 4 22.35 -19.73 -37.69
CA ASN A 4 23.05 -19.25 -36.48
C ASN A 4 24.11 -18.12 -36.71
N VAL A 5 24.86 -17.62 -35.71
CA VAL A 5 24.88 -17.87 -34.26
C VAL A 5 25.11 -16.56 -33.47
N GLU A 6 24.79 -16.60 -32.18
CA GLU A 6 25.30 -15.78 -31.04
C GLU A 6 26.25 -14.61 -31.33
N SER A 7 25.97 -13.36 -30.91
CA SER A 7 25.99 -12.80 -29.52
C SER A 7 27.42 -12.77 -28.89
N ARG A 8 27.76 -12.09 -27.78
CA ARG A 8 27.06 -12.01 -26.48
C ARG A 8 27.80 -11.09 -25.47
N GLN A 9 27.07 -10.32 -24.65
CA GLN A 9 27.30 -10.02 -23.20
C GLN A 9 28.66 -9.42 -22.76
N THR A 10 29.04 -9.28 -21.46
CA THR A 10 28.38 -9.49 -20.13
C THR A 10 28.21 -8.26 -19.18
N LYS A 11 28.78 -8.11 -17.95
CA LYS A 11 28.27 -7.39 -16.71
C LYS A 11 29.01 -6.16 -16.05
N SER A 12 28.23 -5.40 -15.23
CA SER A 12 28.48 -4.79 -13.88
C SER A 12 29.04 -3.35 -13.81
N ASN A 13 28.65 -2.38 -12.93
CA ASN A 13 27.89 -2.27 -11.64
C ASN A 13 27.57 -0.73 -11.35
N LEU A 14 26.92 -0.18 -10.29
CA LEU A 14 26.09 -0.65 -9.13
C LEU A 14 24.88 0.34 -8.78
N PRO A 15 24.79 1.21 -7.71
CA PRO A 15 23.53 1.22 -6.92
C PRO A 15 22.89 2.54 -6.39
N LEU A 16 21.54 2.54 -6.30
CA LEU A 16 20.65 3.00 -5.20
C LEU A 16 19.19 3.03 -5.72
N GLY A 17 18.13 2.59 -5.04
CA GLY A 17 17.98 1.63 -3.92
C GLY A 17 17.10 0.44 -4.35
N GLN A 18 16.73 -0.47 -3.43
CA GLN A 18 16.14 -1.78 -3.80
C GLN A 18 14.60 -1.84 -3.72
N ASP A 19 13.93 -1.66 -4.86
CA ASP A 19 12.58 -2.20 -5.05
C ASP A 19 12.63 -3.74 -4.94
N ASN A 20 12.00 -4.28 -3.90
CA ASN A 20 12.02 -5.70 -3.59
C ASN A 20 11.04 -6.46 -4.52
N ALA A 21 11.42 -6.69 -5.77
CA ALA A 21 10.78 -7.69 -6.62
C ALA A 21 10.93 -9.07 -5.95
N ALA A 22 9.84 -9.83 -5.84
CA ALA A 22 9.81 -11.03 -5.01
C ALA A 22 9.05 -12.17 -5.72
N ASN A 23 9.70 -13.33 -5.76
CA ASN A 23 9.05 -14.59 -6.11
C ASN A 23 8.34 -15.17 -4.89
N CYS A 24 7.20 -15.80 -5.14
CA CYS A 24 6.50 -16.62 -4.17
C CYS A 24 7.35 -17.84 -3.80
N THR A 25 7.80 -17.98 -2.56
CA THR A 25 8.70 -19.08 -2.12
C THR A 25 7.98 -20.43 -1.96
N VAL A 26 6.85 -20.61 -2.64
CA VAL A 26 5.96 -21.77 -2.62
C VAL A 26 5.70 -22.30 -4.03
N CYS A 27 5.51 -21.41 -5.01
CA CYS A 27 5.24 -21.78 -6.41
C CYS A 27 6.03 -20.94 -7.44
N ASP A 28 7.02 -20.17 -6.99
CA ASP A 28 7.88 -19.28 -7.78
C ASP A 28 7.18 -18.23 -8.66
N ALA A 29 5.88 -17.98 -8.43
CA ALA A 29 5.15 -16.91 -9.10
C ALA A 29 5.81 -15.53 -8.80
N PRO A 30 6.19 -14.74 -9.83
CA PRO A 30 6.92 -13.48 -9.64
C PRO A 30 5.98 -12.29 -9.49
N PHE A 31 6.30 -11.36 -8.60
CA PHE A 31 5.53 -10.14 -8.34
C PHE A 31 6.40 -8.89 -8.38
N LYS A 32 5.81 -7.75 -8.74
CA LYS A 32 6.54 -6.49 -8.94
C LYS A 32 6.99 -5.88 -7.62
N THR A 33 6.26 -6.15 -6.54
CA THR A 33 6.62 -5.74 -5.19
C THR A 33 6.54 -6.90 -4.21
N LEU A 34 7.32 -6.83 -3.13
CA LEU A 34 7.24 -7.75 -1.99
C LEU A 34 5.83 -7.79 -1.39
N GLN A 35 5.09 -6.66 -1.44
CA GLN A 35 3.72 -6.54 -0.96
C GLN A 35 2.71 -7.29 -1.84
N GLU A 36 2.87 -7.27 -3.16
CA GLU A 36 2.10 -8.11 -4.08
C GLU A 36 2.41 -9.62 -3.87
N CYS A 37 3.69 -9.97 -3.71
CA CYS A 37 4.11 -11.35 -3.41
C CYS A 37 3.48 -11.85 -2.10
N LEU A 38 3.57 -11.06 -1.04
CA LEU A 38 2.94 -11.35 0.24
C LEU A 38 1.43 -11.53 0.13
N ALA A 39 0.74 -10.65 -0.61
CA ALA A 39 -0.70 -10.78 -0.82
C ALA A 39 -1.05 -12.08 -1.56
N HIS A 40 -0.30 -12.43 -2.62
CA HIS A 40 -0.45 -13.72 -3.30
C HIS A 40 -0.20 -14.91 -2.35
N GLU A 41 0.89 -14.88 -1.58
CA GLU A 41 1.25 -15.97 -0.68
C GLU A 41 0.26 -16.18 0.45
N LEU A 42 -0.28 -15.09 1.01
CA LEU A 42 -1.36 -15.14 1.98
C LEU A 42 -2.61 -15.79 1.37
N LEU A 43 -3.00 -15.38 0.16
CA LEU A 43 -4.29 -15.76 -0.47
C LEU A 43 -4.29 -17.08 -1.27
N LYS A 44 -3.15 -17.57 -1.78
CA LYS A 44 -3.10 -18.70 -2.73
C LYS A 44 -2.50 -20.00 -2.20
N HIS A 45 -1.74 -19.97 -1.11
CA HIS A 45 -1.00 -21.16 -0.65
C HIS A 45 -1.47 -21.65 0.72
N PRO A 46 -2.13 -22.83 0.80
CA PRO A 46 -2.52 -23.44 2.07
C PRO A 46 -1.29 -24.09 2.74
N ILE A 47 -0.55 -23.27 3.49
CA ILE A 47 0.57 -23.71 4.32
C ILE A 47 0.30 -23.28 5.76
N MET A 48 0.64 -24.16 6.72
CA MET A 48 0.60 -23.89 8.16
C MET A 48 1.15 -22.48 8.51
N PRO A 49 0.47 -21.72 9.41
CA PRO A 49 0.77 -20.30 9.67
C PRO A 49 2.25 -19.98 9.94
N LEU A 50 2.95 -20.89 10.63
CA LEU A 50 4.38 -20.86 10.94
C LEU A 50 5.30 -20.53 9.76
N LYS A 51 4.96 -20.88 8.51
CA LYS A 51 5.80 -20.61 7.33
C LYS A 51 5.54 -19.27 6.64
N LYS A 52 4.43 -18.59 6.95
CA LYS A 52 4.11 -17.25 6.39
C LYS A 52 4.47 -16.11 7.34
N LEU A 53 4.46 -16.35 8.66
CA LEU A 53 4.89 -15.39 9.69
C LEU A 53 6.24 -14.71 9.39
N PRO A 54 7.32 -15.41 8.94
CA PRO A 54 8.60 -14.78 8.63
C PRO A 54 8.53 -13.60 7.66
N LYS A 55 7.55 -13.58 6.75
CA LYS A 55 7.47 -12.58 5.67
C LYS A 55 6.58 -11.40 6.02
N CYS A 56 5.56 -11.62 6.85
CA CYS A 56 4.85 -10.52 7.52
C CYS A 56 5.85 -9.75 8.40
N LEU A 57 6.67 -10.48 9.16
CA LEU A 57 7.77 -9.94 9.96
C LEU A 57 8.84 -9.24 9.10
N ASP A 58 9.32 -9.84 8.01
CA ASP A 58 10.27 -9.21 7.08
C ASP A 58 9.74 -7.89 6.49
N ALA A 59 8.45 -7.83 6.13
CA ALA A 59 7.84 -6.61 5.61
C ALA A 59 7.69 -5.49 6.65
N VAL A 60 7.40 -5.82 7.91
CA VAL A 60 7.41 -4.83 9.00
C VAL A 60 8.84 -4.40 9.31
N THR A 61 9.80 -5.33 9.35
CA THR A 61 11.23 -5.04 9.53
C THR A 61 11.76 -4.08 8.45
N LYS A 62 11.41 -4.32 7.18
CA LYS A 62 11.83 -3.47 6.05
C LYS A 62 11.19 -2.09 6.10
N LEU A 63 9.95 -1.97 6.58
CA LEU A 63 9.33 -0.66 6.83
C LEU A 63 10.04 0.06 7.98
N HIS A 64 10.24 -0.61 9.12
CA HIS A 64 10.92 -0.05 10.29
C HIS A 64 12.40 0.30 10.03
N ALA A 65 13.05 -0.36 9.07
CA ALA A 65 14.40 -0.05 8.61
C ALA A 65 14.47 1.07 7.55
N SER A 66 13.34 1.64 7.11
CA SER A 66 13.33 2.79 6.21
C SER A 66 13.85 4.05 6.89
N GLU A 67 14.51 4.94 6.12
CA GLU A 67 15.04 6.20 6.64
C GLU A 67 13.94 7.09 7.24
N GLU A 68 12.76 7.12 6.62
CA GLU A 68 11.57 7.83 7.09
C GLU A 68 11.11 7.31 8.47
N THR A 69 10.94 5.99 8.64
CA THR A 69 10.50 5.42 9.93
C THR A 69 11.59 5.55 11.00
N GLN A 70 12.87 5.46 10.64
CA GLN A 70 13.99 5.66 11.55
C GLN A 70 14.16 7.12 11.97
N PHE A 71 13.87 8.08 11.09
CA PHE A 71 13.83 9.50 11.41
C PHE A 71 12.66 9.84 12.33
N GLU A 72 11.46 9.34 12.02
CA GLU A 72 10.27 9.45 12.86
C GLU A 72 10.49 8.87 14.27
N ARG A 73 11.11 7.68 14.37
CA ARG A 73 11.46 7.04 15.65
C ARG A 73 12.37 7.91 16.50
N ARG A 74 13.45 8.47 15.92
CA ARG A 74 14.37 9.37 16.63
C ARG A 74 13.69 10.66 17.10
N LEU A 75 12.87 11.28 16.25
CA LEU A 75 12.09 12.46 16.64
C LEU A 75 11.13 12.14 17.80
N LEU A 76 10.42 11.01 17.73
CA LEU A 76 9.51 10.61 18.82
C LEU A 76 10.28 10.36 20.12
N GLU A 77 11.44 9.71 20.07
CA GLU A 77 12.29 9.50 21.25
C GLU A 77 12.72 10.84 21.87
N GLU A 78 13.16 11.81 21.05
CA GLU A 78 13.50 13.17 21.51
C GLU A 78 12.32 13.86 22.22
N PHE A 79 11.14 13.91 21.58
CA PHE A 79 9.93 14.50 22.19
C PHE A 79 9.54 13.80 23.50
N VAL A 80 9.61 12.47 23.56
CA VAL A 80 9.20 11.69 24.74
C VAL A 80 10.24 11.78 25.87
N VAL A 81 11.53 11.89 25.57
CA VAL A 81 12.60 12.15 26.56
C VAL A 81 12.47 13.56 27.16
N LEU A 82 12.08 14.56 26.37
CA LEU A 82 11.83 15.93 26.84
C LEU A 82 10.48 16.11 27.57
N SER A 83 9.61 15.10 27.57
CA SER A 83 8.27 15.21 28.15
C SER A 83 8.28 15.15 29.70
N PRO A 84 7.42 15.91 30.40
CA PRO A 84 7.32 15.87 31.86
C PRO A 84 6.98 14.47 32.41
N PRO A 85 7.45 14.07 33.60
CA PRO A 85 7.10 12.78 34.21
C PRO A 85 5.60 12.52 34.23
N GLY A 86 5.18 11.37 33.71
CA GLY A 86 3.76 10.97 33.57
C GLY A 86 3.07 11.45 32.30
N GLN A 87 3.67 12.36 31.52
CA GLN A 87 3.08 12.89 30.27
C GLN A 87 3.56 12.16 29.00
N GLN A 88 4.44 11.17 29.12
CA GLN A 88 5.04 10.45 27.98
C GLN A 88 3.99 9.87 27.02
N LEU A 89 2.90 9.28 27.55
CA LEU A 89 1.81 8.76 26.72
C LEU A 89 1.15 9.89 25.90
N LYS A 90 0.80 11.00 26.57
CA LYS A 90 0.19 12.16 25.91
C LYS A 90 1.10 12.70 24.81
N THR A 91 2.41 12.81 25.05
CA THR A 91 3.38 13.24 24.04
C THR A 91 3.41 12.30 22.82
N VAL A 92 3.32 10.98 23.01
CA VAL A 92 3.17 10.03 21.89
C VAL A 92 1.86 10.28 21.12
N LEU A 93 0.75 10.51 21.82
CA LEU A 93 -0.56 10.73 21.19
C LEU A 93 -0.61 12.05 20.40
N ASP A 94 -0.13 13.14 20.99
CA ASP A 94 -0.08 14.47 20.37
C ASP A 94 0.91 14.50 19.18
N PHE A 95 1.97 13.70 19.21
CA PHE A 95 2.86 13.52 18.05
C PHE A 95 2.12 12.91 16.85
N TYR A 96 1.22 11.93 17.06
CA TYR A 96 0.54 11.24 15.97
C TYR A 96 -0.81 11.84 15.54
N ALA A 97 -1.39 12.74 16.34
CA ALA A 97 -2.66 13.42 16.03
C ALA A 97 -2.62 14.22 14.70
N GLY A 98 -3.74 14.20 13.97
CA GLY A 98 -3.91 14.94 12.70
C GLY A 98 -4.87 16.12 12.83
N ASN A 99 -4.41 17.32 12.47
CA ASN A 99 -5.08 18.59 12.80
C ASN A 99 -5.88 19.23 11.64
N SER A 100 -5.69 18.83 10.37
CA SER A 100 -6.20 19.53 9.17
C SER A 100 -7.46 18.92 8.54
N ALA A 101 -8.16 18.04 9.26
CA ALA A 101 -9.30 17.30 8.73
C ALA A 101 -10.60 18.11 8.67
N LEU A 102 -10.77 19.13 9.52
CA LEU A 102 -12.02 19.89 9.64
C LEU A 102 -12.24 20.80 8.43
N GLU A 103 -11.23 21.57 8.04
CA GLU A 103 -11.24 22.50 6.91
C GLU A 103 -11.50 21.71 5.62
N CYS A 104 -10.76 20.60 5.45
CA CYS A 104 -10.92 19.68 4.33
C CYS A 104 -12.35 19.12 4.24
N PHE A 105 -12.95 18.70 5.36
CA PHE A 105 -14.33 18.25 5.39
C PHE A 105 -15.30 19.37 4.98
N LEU A 106 -15.15 20.57 5.54
CA LEU A 106 -16.05 21.70 5.28
C LEU A 106 -15.99 22.14 3.81
N GLU A 107 -14.82 22.19 3.19
CA GLU A 107 -14.65 22.54 1.78
C GLU A 107 -15.22 21.47 0.84
N VAL A 108 -14.90 20.19 1.08
CA VAL A 108 -15.46 19.06 0.31
C VAL A 108 -16.98 19.02 0.41
N ARG A 109 -17.51 19.18 1.63
CA ARG A 109 -18.95 19.22 1.89
C ARG A 109 -19.61 20.36 1.12
N LYS A 110 -19.12 21.60 1.30
CA LYS A 110 -19.65 22.80 0.65
C LYS A 110 -19.63 22.67 -0.88
N TYR A 111 -18.56 22.10 -1.45
CA TYR A 111 -18.47 21.85 -2.88
C TYR A 111 -19.55 20.87 -3.35
N ILE A 112 -19.68 19.70 -2.70
CA ILE A 112 -20.61 18.64 -3.15
C ILE A 112 -22.07 19.06 -2.95
N GLU A 113 -22.43 19.63 -1.80
CA GLU A 113 -23.81 20.07 -1.51
C GLU A 113 -24.24 21.20 -2.48
N ASN A 114 -23.35 22.15 -2.81
CA ASN A 114 -23.64 23.20 -3.79
C ASN A 114 -23.76 22.66 -5.22
N GLN A 115 -22.82 21.83 -5.68
CA GLN A 115 -22.76 21.33 -7.06
C GLN A 115 -23.86 20.29 -7.37
N LEU A 116 -24.43 19.66 -6.35
CA LEU A 116 -25.64 18.84 -6.45
C LEU A 116 -26.90 19.62 -6.03
N HIS A 117 -26.83 20.96 -6.00
CA HIS A 117 -27.95 21.89 -5.79
C HIS A 117 -28.79 21.59 -4.54
N GLY A 118 -28.15 21.25 -3.43
CA GLY A 118 -28.81 20.93 -2.16
C GLY A 118 -29.63 19.63 -2.16
N LYS A 119 -29.52 18.79 -3.21
CA LYS A 119 -30.26 17.51 -3.33
C LYS A 119 -29.64 16.36 -2.53
N VAL A 120 -28.55 16.63 -1.82
CA VAL A 120 -27.80 15.68 -1.01
C VAL A 120 -27.38 16.32 0.31
N MET A 121 -27.18 15.48 1.33
CA MET A 121 -26.49 15.86 2.57
C MET A 121 -25.19 15.06 2.70
N VAL A 122 -24.10 15.72 3.06
CA VAL A 122 -22.79 15.10 3.33
C VAL A 122 -22.62 14.95 4.84
N TYR A 123 -22.60 13.71 5.32
CA TYR A 123 -22.35 13.37 6.72
C TYR A 123 -20.96 12.75 6.89
N PRO A 124 -20.08 13.30 7.74
CA PRO A 124 -18.83 12.65 8.07
C PRO A 124 -19.07 11.42 8.95
N PHE A 125 -18.15 10.46 8.90
CA PHE A 125 -18.08 9.35 9.86
C PHE A 125 -16.63 8.92 10.10
N GLY A 126 -16.43 7.73 10.69
CA GLY A 126 -15.12 7.10 10.83
C GLY A 126 -14.19 7.82 11.79
N SER A 127 -12.89 7.74 11.52
CA SER A 127 -11.84 8.24 12.43
C SER A 127 -11.98 9.72 12.78
N PHE A 128 -12.49 10.52 11.85
CA PHE A 128 -12.67 11.96 12.01
C PHE A 128 -13.75 12.31 13.05
N VAL A 129 -14.95 11.72 12.92
CA VAL A 129 -16.05 11.95 13.89
C VAL A 129 -15.74 11.37 15.26
N MET A 130 -14.99 10.27 15.33
CA MET A 130 -14.55 9.66 16.59
C MET A 130 -13.47 10.50 17.33
N GLY A 131 -12.92 11.56 16.73
CA GLY A 131 -11.80 12.32 17.33
C GLY A 131 -10.48 11.53 17.37
N LEU A 132 -10.33 10.54 16.49
CA LEU A 132 -9.22 9.58 16.40
C LEU A 132 -8.39 9.76 15.11
N THR A 133 -8.43 10.94 14.49
CA THR A 133 -7.63 11.27 13.30
C THR A 133 -6.14 11.23 13.62
N LEU A 134 -5.40 10.42 12.85
CA LEU A 134 -3.94 10.48 12.76
C LEU A 134 -3.55 11.27 11.50
N ARG A 135 -2.34 11.82 11.45
CA ARG A 135 -1.85 12.67 10.33
C ARG A 135 -2.06 12.08 8.92
N ASP A 136 -2.07 10.76 8.82
CA ASP A 136 -2.19 9.96 7.58
C ASP A 136 -3.60 9.35 7.36
N SER A 137 -4.61 9.78 8.12
CA SER A 137 -5.96 9.18 8.06
C SER A 137 -6.81 9.74 6.92
N ASP A 138 -7.63 8.87 6.33
CA ASP A 138 -8.72 9.23 5.42
C ASP A 138 -9.90 9.89 6.16
N ILE A 139 -10.66 10.71 5.43
CA ILE A 139 -11.96 11.25 5.86
C ILE A 139 -13.07 10.39 5.22
N ASP A 140 -13.79 9.64 6.04
CA ASP A 140 -14.96 8.86 5.63
C ASP A 140 -16.21 9.77 5.54
N LEU A 141 -16.90 9.77 4.40
CA LEU A 141 -18.11 10.56 4.15
C LEU A 141 -19.27 9.70 3.64
N TYR A 142 -20.46 9.87 4.21
CA TYR A 142 -21.72 9.30 3.73
C TYR A 142 -22.53 10.37 3.01
N LEU A 143 -22.91 10.10 1.76
CA LEU A 143 -23.70 11.00 0.91
C LEU A 143 -25.15 10.52 0.83
N LYS A 144 -26.05 11.20 1.56
CA LYS A 144 -27.47 10.89 1.60
C LYS A 144 -28.21 11.63 0.48
N SER A 145 -28.93 10.89 -0.37
CA SER A 145 -29.90 11.45 -1.33
C SER A 145 -31.10 12.06 -0.59
N ILE A 146 -31.53 13.27 -0.97
CA ILE A 146 -32.77 13.90 -0.49
C ILE A 146 -33.90 13.75 -1.52
N ASP A 147 -33.57 13.80 -2.81
CA ASP A 147 -34.54 13.82 -3.92
C ASP A 147 -34.91 12.43 -4.47
N GLY A 148 -34.65 11.37 -3.71
CA GLY A 148 -35.03 10.00 -4.07
C GLY A 148 -34.23 9.37 -5.23
N ASN A 149 -33.18 10.05 -5.74
CA ASN A 149 -32.26 9.48 -6.72
C ASN A 149 -31.70 8.13 -6.23
N SER A 150 -31.67 7.12 -7.09
CA SER A 150 -31.07 5.83 -6.74
C SER A 150 -29.55 5.94 -6.55
N ASN A 151 -29.01 5.16 -5.62
CA ASN A 151 -27.59 5.23 -5.23
C ASN A 151 -26.63 5.06 -6.42
N SER A 152 -27.00 4.27 -7.45
CA SER A 152 -26.18 4.11 -8.66
C SER A 152 -26.12 5.38 -9.52
N GLN A 153 -27.23 6.13 -9.65
CA GLN A 153 -27.24 7.42 -10.34
C GLN A 153 -26.48 8.47 -9.55
N LEU A 154 -26.67 8.53 -8.23
CA LEU A 154 -25.94 9.46 -7.37
C LEU A 154 -24.43 9.20 -7.39
N TYR A 155 -24.02 7.93 -7.35
CA TYR A 155 -22.62 7.52 -7.48
C TYR A 155 -22.01 8.02 -8.79
N GLU A 156 -22.68 7.84 -9.94
CA GLU A 156 -22.12 8.29 -11.23
C GLU A 156 -22.08 9.82 -11.37
N LYS A 157 -23.14 10.53 -10.92
CA LYS A 157 -23.16 12.00 -10.85
C LYS A 157 -21.97 12.52 -10.01
N THR A 158 -21.73 11.92 -8.85
CA THR A 158 -20.64 12.28 -7.93
C THR A 158 -19.27 11.93 -8.52
N ASN A 159 -19.11 10.75 -9.14
CA ASN A 159 -17.88 10.32 -9.80
C ASN A 159 -17.50 11.20 -10.99
N SER A 160 -18.47 11.72 -11.74
CA SER A 160 -18.25 12.72 -12.79
C SER A 160 -17.86 14.06 -12.19
N LEU A 161 -18.65 14.58 -11.25
CA LEU A 161 -18.43 15.86 -10.56
C LEU A 161 -17.02 15.98 -9.99
N LEU A 162 -16.57 14.98 -9.21
CA LEU A 162 -15.25 14.99 -8.56
C LEU A 162 -14.07 14.98 -9.55
N ARG A 163 -14.28 14.60 -10.82
CA ARG A 163 -13.24 14.59 -11.87
C ARG A 163 -13.16 15.88 -12.67
N ASN A 164 -14.19 16.74 -12.59
CA ASN A 164 -14.33 17.92 -13.43
C ASN A 164 -13.89 19.20 -12.69
N THR A 165 -12.99 19.09 -11.72
CA THR A 165 -12.49 20.19 -10.88
C THR A 165 -11.01 20.04 -10.56
N GLY A 166 -10.30 21.16 -10.43
CA GLY A 166 -8.91 21.20 -9.97
C GLY A 166 -8.75 21.05 -8.45
N CYS A 167 -9.83 21.06 -7.68
CA CYS A 167 -9.79 20.91 -6.21
C CYS A 167 -9.44 19.48 -5.77
N PHE A 168 -9.61 18.48 -6.63
CA PHE A 168 -9.46 17.06 -6.28
C PHE A 168 -8.53 16.34 -7.27
N SER A 169 -7.66 15.48 -6.75
CA SER A 169 -6.83 14.56 -7.52
C SER A 169 -7.18 13.10 -7.22
N ASP A 170 -6.55 12.17 -7.95
CA ASP A 170 -6.51 10.74 -7.60
C ASP A 170 -7.88 10.06 -7.44
N VAL A 171 -8.89 10.53 -8.20
CA VAL A 171 -10.27 10.03 -8.10
C VAL A 171 -10.39 8.58 -8.60
N ILE A 172 -10.58 7.64 -7.68
CA ILE A 172 -10.65 6.19 -7.88
C ILE A 172 -12.04 5.68 -7.47
N ALA A 173 -12.82 5.20 -8.46
CA ALA A 173 -14.15 4.64 -8.25
C ALA A 173 -14.08 3.12 -7.99
N LYS A 174 -14.29 2.69 -6.74
CA LYS A 174 -14.25 1.28 -6.32
C LYS A 174 -15.65 0.64 -6.36
N ARG A 175 -16.24 0.55 -7.56
CA ARG A 175 -17.65 0.14 -7.75
C ARG A 175 -17.95 -1.31 -7.33
N ASN A 176 -16.94 -2.19 -7.30
CA ASN A 176 -17.11 -3.64 -7.12
C ASN A 176 -16.85 -4.13 -5.67
N ALA A 177 -16.74 -3.23 -4.69
CA ALA A 177 -16.60 -3.58 -3.28
C ALA A 177 -17.98 -3.85 -2.63
N ARG A 178 -18.00 -4.52 -1.45
CA ARG A 178 -19.25 -4.74 -0.66
C ARG A 178 -20.01 -3.43 -0.40
N VAL A 179 -19.27 -2.35 -0.24
CA VAL A 179 -19.79 -0.97 -0.22
C VAL A 179 -19.08 -0.21 -1.34
N PRO A 180 -19.76 0.13 -2.45
CA PRO A 180 -19.21 0.99 -3.49
C PRO A 180 -18.80 2.35 -2.94
N ILE A 181 -17.53 2.72 -3.16
CA ILE A 181 -16.96 3.99 -2.68
C ILE A 181 -16.18 4.72 -3.76
N ILE A 182 -16.17 6.05 -3.69
CA ILE A 182 -15.31 6.92 -4.49
C ILE A 182 -14.21 7.47 -3.57
N ARG A 183 -12.98 7.03 -3.79
CA ARG A 183 -11.78 7.59 -3.15
C ARG A 183 -11.27 8.75 -3.99
N PHE A 184 -10.81 9.83 -3.37
CA PHE A 184 -10.09 10.92 -4.02
C PHE A 184 -9.17 11.60 -3.01
N LYS A 185 -8.33 12.52 -3.48
CA LYS A 185 -7.45 13.34 -2.65
C LYS A 185 -7.84 14.81 -2.80
N HIS A 186 -7.95 15.51 -1.68
CA HIS A 186 -8.15 16.97 -1.71
C HIS A 186 -6.80 17.66 -1.94
N VAL A 187 -6.72 18.51 -2.97
CA VAL A 187 -5.44 19.06 -3.44
C VAL A 187 -4.84 20.04 -2.43
N LEU A 188 -5.65 20.88 -1.78
CA LEU A 188 -5.16 21.92 -0.87
C LEU A 188 -4.66 21.36 0.47
N SER A 189 -5.38 20.40 1.08
CA SER A 189 -5.00 19.79 2.36
C SER A 189 -4.13 18.54 2.22
N GLY A 190 -4.04 17.97 1.02
CA GLY A 190 -3.36 16.70 0.75
C GLY A 190 -4.06 15.45 1.28
N LEU A 191 -5.18 15.58 1.99
CA LEU A 191 -5.88 14.46 2.64
C LEU A 191 -6.65 13.59 1.65
N SER A 192 -6.75 12.29 1.95
CA SER A 192 -7.61 11.35 1.21
C SER A 192 -9.04 11.36 1.77
N VAL A 193 -10.02 11.20 0.90
CA VAL A 193 -11.45 11.24 1.23
C VAL A 193 -12.16 10.07 0.52
N ASP A 194 -12.95 9.30 1.28
CA ASP A 194 -13.77 8.19 0.77
C ASP A 194 -15.25 8.50 0.93
N ILE A 195 -15.98 8.61 -0.19
CA ILE A 195 -17.44 8.79 -0.19
C ILE A 195 -18.15 7.45 -0.42
N SER A 196 -19.11 7.15 0.43
CA SER A 196 -20.10 6.07 0.30
C SER A 196 -21.51 6.62 0.11
N MET A 197 -22.33 5.93 -0.68
CA MET A 197 -23.78 6.18 -0.78
C MET A 197 -24.62 5.06 -0.16
N SER A 198 -24.01 3.95 0.28
CA SER A 198 -24.72 2.68 0.42
C SER A 198 -25.51 2.50 1.72
N SER A 199 -25.00 2.95 2.87
CA SER A 199 -25.72 2.85 4.14
C SER A 199 -25.26 3.89 5.17
N PRO A 200 -26.17 4.37 6.06
CA PRO A 200 -25.83 5.31 7.12
C PRO A 200 -25.16 4.64 8.33
N ASN A 201 -25.09 3.30 8.40
CA ASN A 201 -24.60 2.51 9.54
C ASN A 201 -23.25 3.02 10.09
N GLY A 202 -22.36 3.47 9.19
CA GLY A 202 -21.08 4.08 9.56
C GLY A 202 -21.22 5.34 10.41
N THR A 203 -22.20 6.21 10.14
CA THR A 203 -22.44 7.45 10.91
C THR A 203 -22.97 7.12 12.31
N HIS A 204 -23.90 6.18 12.44
CA HIS A 204 -24.46 5.75 13.73
C HIS A 204 -23.39 5.10 14.62
N ASN A 205 -22.60 4.17 14.07
CA ASN A 205 -21.53 3.49 14.83
C ASN A 205 -20.41 4.47 15.21
N SER A 206 -20.12 5.47 14.37
CA SER A 206 -19.15 6.53 14.68
C SER A 206 -19.66 7.50 15.75
N ARG A 207 -20.97 7.80 15.75
CA ARG A 207 -21.60 8.63 16.78
C ARG A 207 -21.57 7.95 18.14
N PHE A 208 -21.91 6.66 18.22
CA PHE A 208 -21.81 5.88 19.46
C PHE A 208 -20.38 5.92 20.03
N VAL A 209 -19.37 5.70 19.19
CA VAL A 209 -17.96 5.78 19.63
C VAL A 209 -17.59 7.21 20.06
N ALA A 210 -17.96 8.25 19.31
CA ALA A 210 -17.68 9.63 19.69
C ALA A 210 -18.31 10.00 21.06
N GLU A 211 -19.57 9.64 21.29
CA GLU A 211 -20.26 9.87 22.57
C GLU A 211 -19.69 9.02 23.72
N LEU A 212 -19.13 7.84 23.44
CA LEU A 212 -18.40 7.01 24.40
C LEU A 212 -17.04 7.64 24.77
N LEU A 213 -16.25 8.07 23.79
CA LEU A 213 -14.91 8.64 24.03
C LEU A 213 -14.95 10.01 24.70
N ASN A 214 -16.06 10.74 24.56
CA ASN A 214 -16.31 11.99 25.29
C ASN A 214 -16.68 11.79 26.78
N ARG A 215 -16.84 10.54 27.27
CA ARG A 215 -17.14 10.25 28.69
C ARG A 215 -15.93 10.40 29.61
N ASP A 216 -14.74 10.01 29.13
CA ASP A 216 -13.51 9.99 29.90
C ASP A 216 -12.30 10.04 28.98
N VAL A 217 -11.35 10.92 29.26
CA VAL A 217 -10.14 11.12 28.43
C VAL A 217 -9.34 9.83 28.26
N ARG A 218 -9.30 8.96 29.28
CA ARG A 218 -8.58 7.68 29.27
C ARG A 218 -9.09 6.73 28.19
N LEU A 219 -10.38 6.82 27.82
CA LEU A 219 -10.96 6.06 26.72
C LEU A 219 -10.43 6.54 25.37
N ARG A 220 -10.38 7.86 25.15
CA ARG A 220 -9.83 8.44 23.91
C ARG A 220 -8.35 8.10 23.77
N GLU A 221 -7.59 8.20 24.85
CA GLU A 221 -6.16 7.85 24.86
C GLU A 221 -5.93 6.36 24.58
N LEU A 222 -6.71 5.45 25.19
CA LEU A 222 -6.70 4.02 24.89
C LEU A 222 -6.94 3.73 23.41
N PHE A 223 -8.04 4.25 22.85
CA PHE A 223 -8.42 4.03 21.45
C PHE A 223 -7.36 4.58 20.48
N LEU A 224 -6.78 5.75 20.81
CA LEU A 224 -5.77 6.38 19.96
C LEU A 224 -4.44 5.64 20.05
N PHE A 225 -3.97 5.25 21.24
CA PHE A 225 -2.73 4.50 21.42
C PHE A 225 -2.79 3.13 20.72
N VAL A 226 -3.84 2.35 20.96
CA VAL A 226 -4.00 1.01 20.36
C VAL A 226 -4.15 1.12 18.83
N LYS A 227 -4.77 2.19 18.31
CA LYS A 227 -4.78 2.50 16.85
C LYS A 227 -3.38 2.80 16.31
N ILE A 228 -2.55 3.58 17.03
CA ILE A 228 -1.18 3.92 16.61
C ILE A 228 -0.31 2.65 16.60
N TRP A 229 -0.32 1.88 17.70
CA TRP A 229 0.33 0.56 17.81
C TRP A 229 -0.05 -0.37 16.65
N ALA A 230 -1.36 -0.51 16.39
CA ALA A 230 -1.85 -1.35 15.31
C ALA A 230 -1.50 -0.81 13.90
N LYS A 231 -1.34 0.50 13.71
CA LYS A 231 -0.77 1.05 12.46
C LYS A 231 0.72 0.73 12.31
N LYS A 232 1.53 0.94 13.36
CA LYS A 232 2.99 0.75 13.28
C LYS A 232 3.40 -0.72 13.09
N LEU A 233 2.60 -1.66 13.60
CA LEU A 233 2.74 -3.09 13.32
C LEU A 233 2.00 -3.56 12.05
N LEU A 234 1.42 -2.64 11.26
CA LEU A 234 0.62 -2.94 10.04
C LEU A 234 -0.58 -3.88 10.27
N ILE A 235 -1.03 -4.03 11.53
CA ILE A 235 -2.25 -4.75 11.90
C ILE A 235 -3.46 -4.02 11.27
N ILE A 236 -3.54 -2.70 11.40
CA ILE A 236 -4.43 -1.89 10.57
C ILE A 236 -3.91 -1.90 9.13
N GLY A 237 -4.77 -2.24 8.18
CA GLY A 237 -4.46 -2.17 6.74
C GLY A 237 -3.85 -3.45 6.14
N LYS A 238 -3.25 -4.35 6.92
CA LYS A 238 -2.88 -5.70 6.46
C LYS A 238 -3.55 -6.85 7.24
N VAL A 239 -3.94 -6.70 8.50
CA VAL A 239 -4.68 -7.73 9.27
C VAL A 239 -6.17 -7.40 9.31
N MET A 240 -6.52 -6.23 9.83
CA MET A 240 -7.91 -5.82 10.10
C MET A 240 -8.17 -4.36 9.70
N THR A 241 -9.44 -3.97 9.75
CA THR A 241 -9.85 -2.56 9.61
C THR A 241 -9.70 -1.82 10.95
N SER A 242 -9.49 -0.51 10.90
CA SER A 242 -9.54 0.36 12.09
C SER A 242 -10.83 0.16 12.90
N TYR A 243 -11.95 -0.05 12.21
CA TYR A 243 -13.24 -0.25 12.86
C TYR A 243 -13.33 -1.60 13.61
N CYS A 244 -12.82 -2.69 13.03
CA CYS A 244 -12.71 -3.97 13.75
C CYS A 244 -11.89 -3.84 15.04
N LEU A 245 -10.80 -3.06 15.01
CA LEU A 245 -10.00 -2.79 16.21
C LEU A 245 -10.82 -2.03 17.28
N MET A 246 -11.57 -0.99 16.90
CA MET A 246 -12.44 -0.28 17.86
C MET A 246 -13.50 -1.21 18.45
N THR A 247 -14.06 -2.12 17.66
CA THR A 247 -15.02 -3.14 18.13
C THR A 247 -14.40 -4.08 19.17
N LEU A 248 -13.13 -4.42 19.05
CA LEU A 248 -12.38 -5.17 20.06
C LEU A 248 -12.18 -4.35 21.35
N ILE A 249 -11.79 -3.07 21.26
CA ILE A 249 -11.62 -2.23 22.45
C ILE A 249 -12.97 -2.01 23.18
N ILE A 250 -14.08 -1.85 22.45
CA ILE A 250 -15.44 -1.84 23.02
C ILE A 250 -15.71 -3.15 23.80
N TYR A 251 -15.40 -4.30 23.21
CA TYR A 251 -15.61 -5.60 23.84
C TYR A 251 -14.74 -5.81 25.09
N GLN A 252 -13.48 -5.35 25.07
CA GLN A 252 -12.58 -5.36 26.23
C GLN A 252 -13.18 -4.57 27.41
N LEU A 253 -13.62 -3.33 27.17
CA LEU A 253 -14.25 -2.50 28.20
C LEU A 253 -15.50 -3.16 28.79
N GLN A 254 -16.19 -4.01 28.02
CA GLN A 254 -17.32 -4.82 28.51
C GLN A 254 -16.86 -6.01 29.37
N GLN A 255 -15.78 -6.71 29.00
CA GLN A 255 -15.23 -7.80 29.83
C GLN A 255 -14.73 -7.26 31.18
N GLN A 256 -14.09 -6.09 31.17
CA GLN A 256 -13.64 -5.37 32.37
C GLN A 256 -14.78 -4.65 33.13
N ARG A 257 -16.04 -4.78 32.67
CA ARG A 257 -17.25 -4.18 33.26
C ARG A 257 -17.27 -2.64 33.31
N HIS A 258 -16.37 -1.99 32.57
CA HIS A 258 -16.31 -0.54 32.41
C HIS A 258 -17.38 -0.02 31.44
N LEU A 259 -17.86 -0.85 30.52
CA LEU A 259 -18.92 -0.55 29.57
C LEU A 259 -20.01 -1.63 29.65
N PRO A 260 -21.32 -1.30 29.69
CA PRO A 260 -22.37 -2.29 29.52
C PRO A 260 -22.41 -2.89 28.10
N SER A 261 -22.99 -4.09 27.97
CA SER A 261 -23.34 -4.65 26.66
C SER A 261 -24.30 -3.74 25.90
N ILE A 262 -24.25 -3.68 24.56
CA ILE A 262 -25.17 -2.80 23.81
C ILE A 262 -26.62 -3.17 24.12
N LYS A 263 -26.97 -4.45 24.20
CA LYS A 263 -28.29 -4.94 24.65
C LYS A 263 -28.74 -4.32 25.99
N LYS A 264 -27.82 -4.15 26.95
CA LYS A 264 -28.10 -3.47 28.25
C LYS A 264 -28.20 -1.95 28.11
N LEU A 265 -27.53 -1.34 27.14
CA LEU A 265 -27.72 0.08 26.77
C LEU A 265 -29.05 0.31 26.03
N GLN A 266 -29.57 -0.65 25.25
CA GLN A 266 -30.85 -0.54 24.51
C GLN A 266 -32.09 -0.87 25.34
N SER A 267 -31.96 -1.61 26.45
CA SER A 267 -33.10 -2.08 27.24
C SER A 267 -33.95 -0.93 27.80
N GLY A 268 -35.28 -0.98 27.72
CA GLY A 268 -36.15 0.00 28.37
C GLY A 268 -35.93 1.46 27.93
N ILE A 269 -35.57 1.68 26.67
CA ILE A 269 -35.63 2.98 25.98
C ILE A 269 -36.35 2.82 24.63
N SER A 270 -36.78 3.91 24.02
CA SER A 270 -37.40 3.90 22.68
C SER A 270 -36.42 3.36 21.63
N VAL A 271 -36.86 2.38 20.84
CA VAL A 271 -36.14 1.87 19.67
C VAL A 271 -35.89 3.00 18.67
N PHE A 272 -34.66 3.11 18.16
CA PHE A 272 -34.30 3.98 17.06
C PHE A 272 -33.95 3.08 15.87
N ASP A 273 -34.98 2.66 15.14
CA ASP A 273 -34.81 1.80 13.97
C ASP A 273 -34.27 2.57 12.76
N VAL A 274 -33.29 1.98 12.09
CA VAL A 274 -32.83 2.41 10.76
C VAL A 274 -32.72 1.18 9.86
N GLY A 275 -33.86 0.69 9.38
CA GLY A 275 -33.94 -0.40 8.41
C GLY A 275 -33.86 -1.79 9.05
N GLY A 276 -34.54 -1.99 10.18
CA GLY A 276 -34.51 -3.22 10.97
C GLY A 276 -33.35 -3.29 11.97
N ILE A 277 -32.49 -2.27 12.04
CA ILE A 277 -31.38 -2.18 12.98
C ILE A 277 -31.70 -1.11 14.03
N ASN A 278 -31.78 -1.52 15.30
CA ASN A 278 -31.94 -0.59 16.42
C ASN A 278 -30.59 0.06 16.79
N TYR A 279 -30.49 1.37 16.59
CA TYR A 279 -29.33 2.19 16.98
C TYR A 279 -29.53 2.96 18.31
N ALA A 280 -30.59 2.69 19.07
CA ALA A 280 -30.79 3.31 20.38
C ALA A 280 -29.78 2.78 21.42
N TYR A 281 -29.28 3.66 22.27
CA TYR A 281 -28.46 3.33 23.43
C TYR A 281 -28.58 4.44 24.50
N ASN A 282 -28.35 4.11 25.76
CA ASN A 282 -28.24 5.08 26.84
C ASN A 282 -26.92 4.93 27.60
N LEU A 283 -25.95 5.80 27.29
CA LEU A 283 -24.62 5.80 27.91
C LEU A 283 -24.60 6.33 29.36
N GLU A 284 -25.69 6.91 29.90
CA GLU A 284 -25.78 7.23 31.35
C GLU A 284 -25.79 5.96 32.24
N ARG A 285 -25.91 4.78 31.63
CA ARG A 285 -25.79 3.47 32.30
C ARG A 285 -24.35 2.96 32.39
N MET A 286 -23.39 3.69 31.82
CA MET A 286 -21.97 3.39 31.93
C MET A 286 -21.47 3.81 33.33
N PRO A 287 -20.82 2.91 34.10
CA PRO A 287 -20.18 3.31 35.34
C PRO A 287 -19.01 4.25 35.05
N ALA A 288 -18.75 5.20 35.95
CA ALA A 288 -17.52 6.01 35.88
C ALA A 288 -16.29 5.09 36.00
N LEU A 289 -15.26 5.33 35.19
CA LEU A 289 -14.00 4.61 35.27
C LEU A 289 -13.33 4.88 36.64
N PRO A 290 -12.96 3.84 37.42
CA PRO A 290 -12.40 4.03 38.76
C PRO A 290 -11.19 4.96 38.78
N ALA A 291 -11.07 5.82 39.79
CA ALA A 291 -10.02 6.85 39.85
C ALA A 291 -8.59 6.27 39.92
N PHE A 292 -8.42 5.04 40.41
CA PHE A 292 -7.13 4.35 40.45
C PHE A 292 -6.70 3.76 39.09
N LEU A 293 -7.62 3.63 38.13
CA LEU A 293 -7.37 2.96 36.85
C LEU A 293 -6.73 3.95 35.87
N THR A 294 -5.47 3.74 35.52
CA THR A 294 -4.76 4.57 34.56
C THR A 294 -5.09 4.17 33.11
N THR A 295 -4.77 5.05 32.16
CA THR A 295 -4.79 4.70 30.73
C THR A 295 -3.85 3.54 30.42
N PHE A 296 -2.73 3.42 31.14
CA PHE A 296 -1.81 2.30 31.00
C PHE A 296 -2.49 0.96 31.36
N ASP A 297 -3.24 0.91 32.45
CA ASP A 297 -3.95 -0.31 32.87
C ASP A 297 -5.01 -0.75 31.85
N LEU A 298 -5.69 0.22 31.21
CA LEU A 298 -6.59 -0.04 30.10
C LEU A 298 -5.85 -0.59 28.86
N ILE A 299 -4.67 -0.08 28.55
CA ILE A 299 -3.83 -0.53 27.43
C ILE A 299 -3.26 -1.93 27.71
N SER A 300 -2.74 -2.18 28.91
CA SER A 300 -2.29 -3.52 29.33
C SER A 300 -3.43 -4.54 29.30
N GLY A 301 -4.61 -4.16 29.80
CA GLY A 301 -5.81 -5.00 29.77
C GLY A 301 -6.31 -5.35 28.35
N PHE A 302 -6.02 -4.52 27.34
CA PHE A 302 -6.26 -4.87 25.94
C PHE A 302 -5.35 -6.04 25.51
N PHE A 303 -4.05 -5.92 25.76
CA PHE A 303 -3.07 -6.95 25.38
C PHE A 303 -3.24 -8.24 26.18
N GLU A 304 -3.53 -8.13 27.49
CA GLU A 304 -3.78 -9.27 28.38
C GLU A 304 -5.03 -10.06 27.98
N LEU A 305 -6.16 -9.38 27.72
CA LEU A 305 -7.39 -10.06 27.28
C LEU A 305 -7.17 -10.80 25.95
N TYR A 306 -6.50 -10.15 25.00
CA TYR A 306 -6.40 -10.66 23.64
C TYR A 306 -5.23 -11.59 23.39
N SER A 307 -4.18 -11.61 24.22
CA SER A 307 -3.14 -12.66 24.15
C SER A 307 -3.65 -14.06 24.52
N HIS A 308 -4.84 -14.15 25.14
CA HIS A 308 -5.46 -15.39 25.59
C HIS A 308 -6.78 -15.75 24.87
N MET A 309 -7.15 -15.01 23.83
CA MET A 309 -8.49 -15.11 23.20
C MET A 309 -8.54 -16.16 22.08
N ASP A 310 -9.49 -17.11 22.17
CA ASP A 310 -9.78 -18.09 21.11
C ASP A 310 -10.66 -17.47 20.01
N PHE A 311 -10.05 -16.67 19.15
CA PHE A 311 -10.70 -16.05 17.99
C PHE A 311 -11.21 -17.06 16.94
N GLU A 312 -10.72 -18.31 16.93
CA GLU A 312 -11.11 -19.33 15.93
C GLU A 312 -12.40 -20.09 16.32
N LYS A 313 -12.84 -20.02 17.59
CA LYS A 313 -14.08 -20.68 18.04
C LYS A 313 -15.08 -19.75 18.72
N LYS A 314 -14.66 -18.56 19.14
CA LYS A 314 -15.51 -17.62 19.89
C LYS A 314 -15.91 -16.42 19.04
N MET A 315 -17.22 -16.26 18.88
CA MET A 315 -17.82 -15.03 18.37
C MET A 315 -17.83 -14.00 19.49
N LEU A 316 -17.00 -12.98 19.36
CA LEU A 316 -16.98 -11.85 20.28
C LEU A 316 -18.18 -10.95 19.96
N SER A 317 -19.18 -10.90 20.85
CA SER A 317 -20.38 -10.09 20.68
C SER A 317 -20.36 -8.87 21.60
N PRO A 318 -20.12 -7.65 21.08
CA PRO A 318 -20.29 -6.43 21.86
C PRO A 318 -21.77 -6.16 22.18
N TYR A 319 -22.68 -6.72 21.39
CA TYR A 319 -24.12 -6.63 21.60
C TYR A 319 -24.54 -7.35 22.89
N LEU A 320 -24.10 -8.60 23.07
CA LEU A 320 -24.35 -9.38 24.29
C LEU A 320 -23.40 -9.01 25.43
N GLY A 321 -22.19 -8.53 25.12
CA GLY A 321 -21.12 -8.20 26.06
C GLY A 321 -20.31 -9.40 26.54
N HIS A 322 -20.39 -10.53 25.83
CA HIS A 322 -19.62 -11.74 26.10
C HIS A 322 -19.40 -12.52 24.80
N ALA A 323 -18.53 -13.52 24.87
CA ALA A 323 -18.31 -14.45 23.78
C ALA A 323 -19.47 -15.45 23.67
N LEU A 324 -19.84 -15.83 22.45
CA LEU A 324 -20.58 -17.05 22.17
C LEU A 324 -19.65 -18.07 21.50
N ASP A 325 -19.97 -19.35 21.61
CA ASP A 325 -19.39 -20.37 20.75
C ASP A 325 -20.02 -20.29 19.36
N VAL A 326 -19.21 -20.25 18.29
CA VAL A 326 -19.69 -19.96 16.92
C VAL A 326 -20.64 -21.03 16.42
N GLU A 327 -20.31 -22.31 16.63
CA GLU A 327 -21.15 -23.42 16.17
C GLU A 327 -22.47 -23.40 16.94
N ALA A 328 -22.42 -23.33 18.27
CA ALA A 328 -23.62 -23.30 19.09
C ALA A 328 -24.51 -22.06 18.83
N ALA A 329 -23.94 -20.89 18.51
CA ALA A 329 -24.68 -19.64 18.31
C ALA A 329 -25.69 -19.72 17.15
N PHE A 330 -25.37 -20.47 16.09
CA PHE A 330 -26.17 -20.53 14.87
C PHE A 330 -26.81 -21.90 14.60
N THR A 331 -26.31 -22.99 15.21
CA THR A 331 -26.91 -24.33 15.07
C THR A 331 -27.98 -24.65 16.11
N VAL A 332 -27.88 -24.09 17.33
CA VAL A 332 -28.83 -24.39 18.43
C VAL A 332 -30.01 -23.41 18.38
N PRO A 333 -31.25 -23.87 18.14
CA PRO A 333 -32.42 -23.00 18.08
C PRO A 333 -32.61 -22.22 19.38
N GLY A 334 -32.82 -20.90 19.26
CA GLY A 334 -33.04 -20.02 20.41
C GLY A 334 -31.78 -19.64 21.22
N ASN A 335 -30.58 -20.08 20.83
CA ASN A 335 -29.34 -19.70 21.51
C ASN A 335 -28.88 -18.26 21.20
N PHE A 336 -29.28 -17.70 20.04
CA PHE A 336 -29.13 -16.28 19.73
C PHE A 336 -30.43 -15.70 19.13
N PRO A 337 -31.48 -15.48 19.95
CA PRO A 337 -32.80 -15.10 19.45
C PRO A 337 -32.84 -13.67 18.89
N GLU A 338 -32.02 -12.75 19.42
CA GLU A 338 -31.96 -11.36 18.95
C GLU A 338 -31.38 -11.23 17.54
N TYR A 339 -30.40 -12.09 17.19
CA TYR A 339 -29.90 -12.20 15.82
C TYR A 339 -31.02 -12.58 14.85
N ASN A 340 -31.77 -13.65 15.16
CA ASN A 340 -32.87 -14.10 14.30
C ASN A 340 -33.99 -13.04 14.18
N ALA A 341 -34.32 -12.37 15.28
CA ALA A 341 -35.29 -11.27 15.28
C ALA A 341 -34.83 -10.07 14.43
N GLN A 342 -33.54 -9.69 14.52
CA GLN A 342 -33.00 -8.59 13.71
C GLN A 342 -32.88 -8.96 12.24
N VAL A 343 -32.48 -10.19 11.89
CA VAL A 343 -32.48 -10.67 10.49
C VAL A 343 -33.88 -10.51 9.90
N LEU A 344 -34.92 -11.02 10.57
CA LEU A 344 -36.31 -10.87 10.12
C LEU A 344 -36.73 -9.39 10.00
N ALA A 345 -36.34 -8.52 10.95
CA ALA A 345 -36.65 -7.10 10.89
C ALA A 345 -36.00 -6.40 9.68
N ILE A 346 -34.73 -6.69 9.38
CA ILE A 346 -34.02 -6.12 8.23
C ILE A 346 -34.61 -6.66 6.92
N GLU A 347 -34.87 -7.96 6.80
CA GLU A 347 -35.49 -8.53 5.59
C GLU A 347 -36.90 -7.97 5.35
N THR A 348 -37.67 -7.72 6.41
CA THR A 348 -38.99 -7.07 6.33
C THR A 348 -38.87 -5.60 5.89
N ALA A 349 -37.89 -4.86 6.44
CA ALA A 349 -37.71 -3.44 6.14
C ALA A 349 -37.12 -3.19 4.73
N MET A 350 -36.26 -4.08 4.24
CA MET A 350 -35.60 -3.96 2.93
C MET A 350 -36.36 -4.66 1.79
N GLN A 351 -37.30 -5.55 2.12
CA GLN A 351 -38.01 -6.44 1.18
C GLN A 351 -37.08 -7.38 0.37
N GLU A 352 -35.83 -7.54 0.81
CA GLU A 352 -34.82 -8.41 0.23
C GLU A 352 -34.22 -9.32 1.30
N ARG A 353 -33.83 -10.55 0.94
CA ARG A 353 -33.09 -11.43 1.85
C ARG A 353 -31.66 -10.93 2.06
N ILE A 354 -31.23 -10.90 3.31
CA ILE A 354 -29.86 -10.47 3.65
C ILE A 354 -28.89 -11.64 3.67
N LYS A 355 -27.59 -11.33 3.64
CA LYS A 355 -26.56 -12.34 3.91
C LYS A 355 -26.49 -12.58 5.42
N PRO A 356 -26.52 -13.85 5.89
CA PRO A 356 -26.39 -14.17 7.31
C PRO A 356 -24.99 -13.83 7.82
N PHE A 357 -24.80 -13.92 9.15
CA PHE A 357 -23.49 -13.77 9.77
C PHE A 357 -22.48 -14.74 9.14
N ASN A 358 -21.33 -14.23 8.68
CA ASN A 358 -20.34 -15.08 8.02
C ASN A 358 -19.62 -15.96 9.03
N VAL A 359 -19.91 -17.26 8.98
CA VAL A 359 -19.22 -18.34 9.71
C VAL A 359 -18.13 -19.03 8.87
N GLU A 360 -18.07 -18.78 7.56
CA GLU A 360 -17.07 -19.36 6.64
C GLU A 360 -15.77 -18.52 6.59
N CYS A 361 -15.26 -18.14 7.76
CA CYS A 361 -14.02 -17.36 7.91
C CYS A 361 -13.28 -17.73 9.21
N ASP A 362 -12.10 -17.14 9.43
CA ASP A 362 -11.21 -17.57 10.51
C ASP A 362 -11.36 -16.79 11.82
N VAL A 363 -12.08 -15.65 11.82
CA VAL A 363 -12.24 -14.77 12.99
C VAL A 363 -13.64 -14.19 13.07
N PHE A 364 -14.21 -14.18 14.27
CA PHE A 364 -15.62 -13.86 14.52
C PHE A 364 -15.77 -12.69 15.50
N VAL A 365 -15.95 -11.49 14.97
CA VAL A 365 -16.21 -10.28 15.78
C VAL A 365 -17.50 -9.66 15.27
N GLN A 366 -18.52 -9.57 16.11
CA GLN A 366 -19.82 -9.01 15.71
C GLN A 366 -19.79 -7.48 15.73
N ASP A 367 -20.47 -6.84 14.78
CA ASP A 367 -20.78 -5.41 14.88
C ASP A 367 -21.64 -5.14 16.14
N PRO A 368 -21.45 -4.02 16.87
CA PRO A 368 -22.21 -3.74 18.08
C PRO A 368 -23.72 -3.56 17.87
N PHE A 369 -24.16 -3.26 16.63
CA PHE A 369 -25.56 -3.01 16.29
C PHE A 369 -26.06 -3.88 15.13
N GLU A 370 -25.28 -4.06 14.06
CA GLU A 370 -25.64 -4.85 12.86
C GLU A 370 -25.33 -6.35 13.08
N LEU A 371 -26.23 -7.11 13.71
CA LEU A 371 -25.94 -8.44 14.25
C LEU A 371 -25.55 -9.49 13.21
N SER A 372 -25.93 -9.30 11.94
CA SER A 372 -25.50 -10.13 10.79
C SER A 372 -24.12 -9.78 10.23
N ARG A 373 -23.45 -8.77 10.77
CA ARG A 373 -22.14 -8.32 10.29
C ARG A 373 -21.00 -8.80 11.19
N ASN A 374 -20.24 -9.74 10.65
CA ASN A 374 -18.90 -10.04 11.14
C ASN A 374 -17.94 -8.94 10.65
N VAL A 375 -17.32 -8.18 11.57
CA VAL A 375 -16.31 -7.16 11.26
C VAL A 375 -14.89 -7.74 11.19
N GLY A 376 -14.69 -8.94 11.74
CA GLY A 376 -13.43 -9.70 11.68
C GLY A 376 -13.25 -10.54 10.41
N GLN A 377 -14.29 -10.70 9.59
CA GLN A 377 -14.36 -11.65 8.44
C GLN A 377 -13.24 -11.54 7.38
N SER A 378 -12.42 -10.48 7.39
CA SER A 378 -11.28 -10.29 6.48
C SER A 378 -9.95 -10.82 7.03
N ILE A 379 -9.90 -11.22 8.29
CA ILE A 379 -8.70 -11.76 8.95
C ILE A 379 -8.63 -13.25 8.65
N SER A 380 -7.58 -13.69 7.95
CA SER A 380 -7.27 -15.11 7.76
C SER A 380 -6.43 -15.69 8.91
N LYS A 381 -6.34 -17.02 9.04
CA LYS A 381 -5.50 -17.71 10.05
C LYS A 381 -4.06 -17.23 10.10
N THR A 382 -3.51 -16.74 8.99
CA THR A 382 -2.13 -16.21 8.98
C THR A 382 -2.06 -14.81 9.57
N GLN A 383 -3.03 -13.96 9.26
CA GLN A 383 -3.13 -12.61 9.83
C GLN A 383 -3.47 -12.69 11.33
N LEU A 384 -4.34 -13.64 11.73
CA LEU A 384 -4.62 -13.98 13.12
C LEU A 384 -3.37 -14.47 13.86
N PHE A 385 -2.60 -15.39 13.28
CA PHE A 385 -1.37 -15.89 13.91
C PHE A 385 -0.34 -14.76 14.13
N TYR A 386 -0.20 -13.83 13.17
CA TYR A 386 0.64 -12.64 13.36
C TYR A 386 0.10 -11.70 14.44
N LEU A 387 -1.22 -11.47 14.48
CA LEU A 387 -1.90 -10.68 15.53
C LEU A 387 -1.64 -11.27 16.92
N ASN A 388 -1.80 -12.58 17.10
CA ASN A 388 -1.58 -13.26 18.38
C ASN A 388 -0.13 -13.14 18.86
N GLN A 389 0.86 -13.25 17.96
CA GLN A 389 2.26 -12.98 18.31
C GLN A 389 2.48 -11.53 18.77
N CYS A 390 1.83 -10.56 18.13
CA CYS A 390 1.95 -9.15 18.52
C CYS A 390 1.29 -8.86 19.87
N LEU A 391 0.11 -9.44 20.12
CA LEU A 391 -0.60 -9.31 21.40
C LEU A 391 0.18 -9.94 22.55
N ALA A 392 0.74 -11.14 22.36
CA ALA A 392 1.57 -11.81 23.35
C ALA A 392 2.82 -10.99 23.72
N ALA A 393 3.59 -10.52 22.72
CA ALA A 393 4.79 -9.71 22.96
C ALA A 393 4.48 -8.32 23.56
N ALA A 394 3.31 -7.75 23.27
CA ALA A 394 2.86 -6.51 23.89
C ALA A 394 2.41 -6.73 25.36
N ASN A 395 1.76 -7.86 25.65
CA ASN A 395 1.39 -8.24 27.02
C ASN A 395 2.66 -8.52 27.87
N GLU A 396 3.66 -9.24 27.32
CA GLU A 396 4.93 -9.47 28.01
C GLU A 396 5.65 -8.16 28.34
N ALA A 397 5.71 -7.21 27.40
CA ALA A 397 6.29 -5.88 27.64
C ALA A 397 5.50 -5.04 28.66
N CYS A 398 4.17 -5.18 28.73
CA CYS A 398 3.35 -4.59 29.79
C CYS A 398 3.63 -5.22 31.16
N ASN A 399 4.16 -6.44 31.22
CA ASN A 399 4.52 -7.12 32.46
C ASN A 399 5.97 -6.83 32.90
N ASP A 400 6.92 -6.60 32.00
CA ASP A 400 8.31 -6.26 32.33
C ASP A 400 8.44 -4.97 33.16
N ALA A 401 8.93 -5.12 34.39
CA ALA A 401 9.18 -4.01 35.32
C ALA A 401 10.28 -3.03 34.84
N LYS A 402 11.26 -3.48 34.06
CA LYS A 402 12.38 -2.65 33.56
C LYS A 402 11.96 -1.77 32.38
N LEU A 403 11.08 -2.27 31.53
CA LEU A 403 10.44 -1.47 30.49
C LEU A 403 9.48 -0.46 31.13
N LYS A 404 8.61 -0.89 32.05
CA LYS A 404 7.73 0.01 32.81
C LYS A 404 8.47 1.11 33.56
N SER A 405 9.63 0.83 34.17
CA SER A 405 10.45 1.85 34.83
C SER A 405 11.15 2.81 33.85
N THR A 406 11.05 2.59 32.54
CA THR A 406 11.69 3.41 31.51
C THR A 406 10.69 3.78 30.38
N PRO A 407 9.68 4.63 30.65
CA PRO A 407 8.56 4.86 29.72
C PRO A 407 8.95 5.23 28.26
N PRO A 408 10.01 6.01 27.96
CA PRO A 408 10.42 6.24 26.57
C PRO A 408 10.75 4.94 25.83
N LYS A 409 11.50 4.02 26.47
CA LYS A 409 11.86 2.71 25.90
C LYS A 409 10.67 1.75 25.82
N PHE A 410 9.69 1.87 26.72
CA PHE A 410 8.45 1.10 26.64
C PHE A 410 7.62 1.48 25.41
N TYR A 411 7.44 2.78 25.15
CA TYR A 411 6.71 3.24 23.96
C TYR A 411 7.49 2.98 22.67
N ASP A 412 8.82 3.16 22.65
CA ASP A 412 9.67 2.74 21.53
C ASP A 412 9.56 1.24 21.23
N TYR A 413 9.59 0.40 22.27
CA TYR A 413 9.43 -1.04 22.11
C TYR A 413 8.07 -1.39 21.52
N LEU A 414 6.97 -0.87 22.07
CA LEU A 414 5.63 -1.21 21.58
C LEU A 414 5.38 -0.74 20.15
N LEU A 415 5.94 0.39 19.72
CA LEU A 415 5.71 0.95 18.37
C LEU A 415 6.70 0.41 17.32
N PHE A 416 7.95 0.15 17.69
CA PHE A 416 9.01 -0.23 16.74
C PHE A 416 9.72 -1.53 17.17
N GLY A 417 10.26 -1.61 18.39
CA GLY A 417 11.12 -2.73 18.82
C GLY A 417 10.46 -4.11 18.85
N LEU A 418 9.15 -4.19 19.04
CA LEU A 418 8.39 -5.45 19.13
C LEU A 418 8.48 -6.27 17.84
N ALA A 419 8.46 -5.63 16.67
CA ALA A 419 8.59 -6.32 15.38
C ALA A 419 10.00 -6.91 15.22
N GLU A 420 11.04 -6.15 15.58
CA GLU A 420 12.44 -6.60 15.55
C GLU A 420 12.67 -7.81 16.46
N GLN A 421 12.08 -7.80 17.66
CA GLN A 421 12.18 -8.87 18.64
C GLN A 421 11.49 -10.16 18.14
N LEU A 422 10.27 -10.07 17.58
CA LEU A 422 9.59 -11.23 16.99
C LEU A 422 10.39 -11.87 15.84
N VAL A 423 11.08 -11.07 15.02
CA VAL A 423 11.98 -11.57 13.95
C VAL A 423 13.16 -12.34 14.56
N LYS A 424 13.79 -11.77 15.59
CA LYS A 424 14.95 -12.32 16.28
C LYS A 424 14.63 -13.65 16.96
N GLU A 425 13.51 -13.74 17.67
CA GLU A 425 13.02 -14.97 18.30
C GLU A 425 12.69 -16.05 17.27
N HIS A 426 12.02 -15.69 16.17
CA HIS A 426 11.72 -16.64 15.12
C HIS A 426 13.02 -17.23 14.51
N ARG A 427 14.03 -16.39 14.24
CA ARG A 427 15.34 -16.84 13.75
C ARG A 427 16.02 -17.77 14.76
N LEU A 428 16.01 -17.43 16.04
CA LEU A 428 16.57 -18.26 17.12
C LEU A 428 15.86 -19.62 17.25
N ASN A 429 14.52 -19.65 17.18
CA ASN A 429 13.75 -20.88 17.32
C ASN A 429 13.89 -21.81 16.11
N THR A 430 13.95 -21.26 14.89
CA THR A 430 14.31 -22.03 13.68
C THR A 430 15.74 -22.59 13.76
N ALA A 431 16.70 -21.82 14.28
CA ALA A 431 18.07 -22.28 14.48
C ALA A 431 18.18 -23.39 15.55
N LYS A 432 17.38 -23.33 16.63
CA LYS A 432 17.28 -24.39 17.64
C LYS A 432 16.70 -25.69 17.06
N GLN A 433 15.60 -25.61 16.32
CA GLN A 433 14.98 -26.78 15.67
C GLN A 433 15.92 -27.48 14.68
N CYS A 434 16.73 -26.73 13.95
CA CYS A 434 17.73 -27.30 13.02
C CYS A 434 18.81 -28.14 13.74
N LYS A 435 19.11 -27.84 15.01
CA LYS A 435 20.08 -28.58 15.84
C LYS A 435 19.53 -29.84 16.52
N GLN A 436 18.22 -30.12 16.42
CA GLN A 436 17.55 -31.22 17.14
C GLN A 436 17.11 -32.40 16.26
N ARG A 437 17.59 -32.51 15.01
CA ARG A 437 17.41 -33.73 14.22
C ARG A 437 18.40 -34.82 14.67
N PRO A 438 17.95 -36.04 14.99
CA PRO A 438 18.86 -37.13 15.33
C PRO A 438 19.70 -37.50 14.10
N LYS A 439 21.01 -37.70 14.29
CA LYS A 439 21.89 -38.23 13.25
C LYS A 439 21.45 -39.67 12.95
N LYS A 440 20.99 -39.93 11.72
CA LYS A 440 20.96 -41.31 11.21
C LYS A 440 22.40 -41.74 10.91
N GLU A 441 22.73 -42.95 11.32
CA GLU A 441 24.00 -43.59 10.99
C GLU A 441 24.11 -43.82 9.49
N VAL A 442 25.30 -43.58 8.93
CA VAL A 442 25.74 -44.12 7.64
C VAL A 442 27.10 -44.76 7.91
N LYS A 443 27.28 -45.99 7.43
CA LYS A 443 28.47 -46.80 7.74
C LYS A 443 29.70 -46.35 6.95
N THR A 444 30.85 -46.68 7.52
CA THR A 444 32.21 -46.40 7.05
C THR A 444 32.54 -46.93 5.66
N ALA A 445 33.33 -46.17 4.90
CA ALA A 445 34.34 -46.66 3.97
C ALA A 445 35.50 -45.63 3.92
N ASP A 446 36.73 -46.12 3.81
CA ASP A 446 37.97 -45.42 4.18
C ASP A 446 38.45 -44.33 3.20
N ALA A 447 39.14 -43.31 3.74
CA ALA A 447 40.35 -42.73 3.14
C ALA A 447 41.14 -41.86 4.15
N VAL A 448 42.30 -42.36 4.58
CA VAL A 448 43.56 -41.70 5.01
C VAL A 448 43.52 -40.28 5.63
N ALA A 449 44.14 -40.13 6.81
CA ALA A 449 44.31 -38.86 7.51
C ALA A 449 45.59 -38.09 7.13
N VAL A 450 45.56 -36.76 7.30
CA VAL A 450 46.74 -35.90 7.57
C VAL A 450 46.35 -34.91 8.68
N GLU A 451 47.27 -34.63 9.61
CA GLU A 451 46.99 -33.89 10.84
C GLU A 451 47.19 -32.37 10.76
N ALA A 452 46.71 -31.70 11.80
CA ALA A 452 46.66 -30.25 12.01
C ALA A 452 48.03 -29.53 12.09
N LYS A 453 48.00 -28.22 11.78
CA LYS A 453 48.35 -27.10 12.69
C LYS A 453 47.89 -25.75 12.08
N VAL A 454 47.29 -24.83 12.87
CA VAL A 454 47.93 -23.65 13.53
C VAL A 454 48.55 -22.72 12.47
N ASP A 455 48.14 -21.44 12.35
CA ASP A 455 48.46 -20.42 13.36
C ASP A 455 47.47 -19.22 13.51
N VAL A 456 47.77 -18.34 14.48
CA VAL A 456 47.03 -17.11 14.84
C VAL A 456 47.86 -15.87 14.55
N ALA A 457 47.27 -14.85 13.92
CA ALA A 457 47.85 -13.49 13.89
C ALA A 457 46.77 -12.41 13.82
N SER A 458 46.84 -11.45 14.76
CA SER A 458 46.06 -10.21 14.76
C SER A 458 46.99 -9.03 14.52
N THR A 459 46.66 -8.11 13.61
CA THR A 459 47.33 -6.80 13.52
C THR A 459 46.34 -5.68 13.21
N THR A 460 46.26 -4.70 14.11
CA THR A 460 45.60 -3.41 13.92
C THR A 460 46.56 -2.38 13.35
N VAL A 461 46.09 -1.47 12.49
CA VAL A 461 46.84 -0.24 12.11
C VAL A 461 45.91 0.97 12.16
N LEU A 462 46.45 2.10 12.61
CA LEU A 462 45.80 3.41 12.78
C LEU A 462 45.74 4.15 11.43
N ALA A 463 44.62 4.76 11.05
CA ALA A 463 44.19 6.13 11.38
C ALA A 463 45.13 7.25 10.89
N ALA A 464 44.58 8.13 10.05
CA ALA A 464 45.12 9.44 9.71
C ALA A 464 43.96 10.43 9.44
N LYS A 465 44.17 11.72 9.73
CA LYS A 465 43.28 12.82 9.37
C LYS A 465 43.91 13.65 8.25
N THR A 466 43.09 14.38 7.52
CA THR A 466 43.43 15.73 7.05
C THR A 466 42.18 16.61 7.10
N ASP A 467 42.35 17.83 7.60
CA ASP A 467 41.37 18.91 7.51
C ASP A 467 41.64 19.71 6.20
N GLU A 468 40.65 20.42 5.66
CA GLU A 468 40.84 21.77 5.13
C GLU A 468 39.50 22.50 4.95
N SER A 469 39.52 23.81 4.67
CA SER A 469 38.43 24.73 5.02
C SER A 469 38.14 25.85 4.01
N SER A 470 36.98 26.51 4.19
CA SER A 470 36.58 27.80 3.59
C SER A 470 36.18 27.75 2.09
N SER A 471 35.40 28.69 1.51
CA SER A 471 34.88 29.98 1.99
C SER A 471 33.60 30.45 1.26
N SER A 472 32.92 31.44 1.87
CA SER A 472 32.30 32.65 1.26
C SER A 472 31.08 32.59 0.29
N SER A 473 29.92 33.03 0.81
CA SER A 473 29.04 34.12 0.33
C SER A 473 28.83 34.42 -1.17
N ASP A 474 27.56 34.62 -1.58
CA ASP A 474 26.98 35.98 -1.66
C ASP A 474 25.43 35.97 -1.68
N ASP A 475 24.81 37.15 -1.53
CA ASP A 475 23.36 37.39 -1.45
C ASP A 475 22.66 37.50 -2.83
N ARG A 476 21.38 37.08 -2.90
CA ARG A 476 20.28 37.87 -3.52
C ARG A 476 18.88 37.26 -3.35
N LYS A 477 17.89 38.15 -3.27
CA LYS A 477 16.44 37.89 -3.16
C LYS A 477 15.70 39.04 -3.87
N PRO A 478 14.40 38.91 -4.20
CA PRO A 478 13.89 38.14 -5.33
C PRO A 478 13.29 39.04 -6.43
N THR A 479 13.04 38.49 -7.63
CA THR A 479 12.20 39.11 -8.67
C THR A 479 11.00 38.21 -9.01
N VAL A 480 9.91 38.81 -9.48
CA VAL A 480 8.59 38.18 -9.67
C VAL A 480 8.13 38.32 -11.13
N ALA A 481 7.36 37.34 -11.62
CA ALA A 481 6.84 37.17 -12.98
C ALA A 481 7.92 36.80 -14.03
N ASP A 482 7.74 35.78 -14.85
CA ASP A 482 6.62 35.68 -15.80
C ASP A 482 5.92 34.30 -15.87
N ASN A 483 4.73 34.27 -16.48
CA ASN A 483 3.83 33.12 -16.58
C ASN A 483 4.03 32.33 -17.89
N SER A 484 5.15 31.58 -17.99
CA SER A 484 5.35 30.64 -19.10
C SER A 484 4.62 29.32 -18.84
N CYS A 485 3.49 29.13 -19.53
CA CYS A 485 2.77 27.86 -19.51
C CYS A 485 3.65 26.73 -20.06
N MET A 486 4.04 25.78 -19.20
CA MET A 486 4.78 24.58 -19.62
C MET A 486 3.98 23.84 -20.71
N PRO A 487 4.58 23.51 -21.86
CA PRO A 487 3.86 22.89 -22.96
C PRO A 487 3.25 21.54 -22.55
N LEU A 488 2.07 21.24 -23.09
CA LEU A 488 1.40 19.96 -22.88
C LEU A 488 2.25 18.82 -23.47
N MET A 489 2.96 18.12 -22.58
CA MET A 489 3.85 17.01 -22.92
C MET A 489 3.44 15.72 -22.20
N HIS A 490 3.86 14.58 -22.76
CA HIS A 490 3.93 13.33 -22.02
C HIS A 490 5.39 12.91 -21.85
N VAL A 491 5.85 12.84 -20.60
CA VAL A 491 7.24 12.48 -20.26
C VAL A 491 7.30 11.01 -19.83
N TYR A 492 8.39 10.32 -20.15
CA TYR A 492 8.76 9.01 -19.61
C TYR A 492 10.27 8.95 -19.37
N THR A 493 10.66 8.59 -18.16
CA THR A 493 12.06 8.55 -17.75
C THR A 493 12.52 7.11 -17.60
N LEU A 494 13.70 6.82 -18.13
CA LEU A 494 14.46 5.59 -17.91
C LEU A 494 15.72 5.93 -17.13
N THR A 495 16.06 5.11 -16.14
CA THR A 495 17.30 5.18 -15.36
C THR A 495 17.93 3.78 -15.26
N PRO A 496 19.27 3.66 -15.13
CA PRO A 496 19.94 2.37 -15.16
C PRO A 496 19.64 1.57 -13.91
N THR A 497 19.01 0.40 -14.07
CA THR A 497 18.79 -0.49 -12.92
C THR A 497 20.09 -1.18 -12.50
N ASN A 498 20.17 -1.58 -11.23
CA ASN A 498 21.23 -2.47 -10.72
C ASN A 498 21.41 -3.75 -11.56
N ASN A 499 20.37 -4.22 -12.27
CA ASN A 499 20.42 -5.41 -13.12
C ASN A 499 20.82 -5.07 -14.56
N ASP A 500 20.45 -3.89 -15.07
CA ASP A 500 20.88 -3.38 -16.37
C ASP A 500 22.41 -3.20 -16.37
N LEU A 501 22.93 -2.52 -15.34
CA LEU A 501 24.36 -2.31 -15.16
C LEU A 501 25.08 -3.65 -14.98
N LYS A 502 24.52 -4.61 -14.22
CA LYS A 502 24.98 -6.02 -14.17
C LYS A 502 24.89 -6.79 -15.50
N THR A 503 24.56 -6.12 -16.60
CA THR A 503 24.53 -6.66 -17.95
C THR A 503 25.34 -5.81 -18.95
N LEU A 504 26.37 -5.04 -18.52
CA LEU A 504 27.39 -4.40 -19.38
C LEU A 504 28.86 -4.64 -18.93
N ASN A 505 29.66 -5.44 -19.68
CA ASN A 505 30.88 -6.11 -19.18
C ASN A 505 32.15 -5.27 -19.04
N SER A 506 33.11 -5.82 -18.28
CA SER A 506 34.55 -5.57 -18.45
C SER A 506 34.95 -5.44 -19.93
N ASP A 507 34.55 -6.41 -20.77
CA ASP A 507 34.97 -6.54 -22.17
C ASP A 507 34.12 -5.71 -23.17
N LEU A 508 33.05 -5.08 -22.69
CA LEU A 508 32.29 -4.04 -23.42
C LEU A 508 32.83 -2.65 -23.05
N VAL A 509 33.04 -2.41 -21.75
CA VAL A 509 33.58 -1.16 -21.20
C VAL A 509 35.05 -0.96 -21.57
N SER A 510 35.84 -2.03 -21.75
CA SER A 510 37.27 -1.94 -22.09
C SER A 510 37.57 -1.64 -23.56
N LYS A 511 36.60 -1.79 -24.47
CA LYS A 511 36.82 -1.56 -25.91
C LYS A 511 36.72 -0.09 -26.30
N ASP A 512 35.72 0.62 -25.76
CA ASP A 512 35.33 1.95 -26.26
C ASP A 512 35.83 3.12 -25.39
N ALA A 513 36.49 2.85 -24.27
CA ALA A 513 36.90 3.82 -23.23
C ALA A 513 35.76 4.70 -22.64
N LYS A 514 34.51 4.45 -23.03
CA LYS A 514 33.30 5.16 -22.61
C LYS A 514 32.79 4.63 -21.26
N SER A 515 32.15 5.49 -20.47
CA SER A 515 31.61 5.11 -19.15
C SER A 515 30.48 4.08 -19.28
N ILE A 516 30.28 3.22 -18.26
CA ILE A 516 29.22 2.22 -18.28
C ILE A 516 27.81 2.82 -18.47
N ASN A 517 27.59 4.03 -17.94
CA ASN A 517 26.33 4.76 -18.12
C ASN A 517 26.17 5.22 -19.58
N ASN A 518 27.24 5.70 -20.23
CA ASN A 518 27.21 6.08 -21.65
C ASN A 518 26.87 4.87 -22.56
N ILE A 519 27.42 3.70 -22.25
CA ILE A 519 27.09 2.44 -22.95
C ILE A 519 25.63 2.03 -22.67
N TRP A 520 25.16 2.10 -21.42
CA TRP A 520 23.75 1.86 -21.07
C TRP A 520 22.79 2.82 -21.81
N ALA A 521 23.16 4.09 -21.90
CA ALA A 521 22.40 5.10 -22.60
C ALA A 521 22.34 4.80 -24.10
N THR A 522 23.49 4.55 -24.73
CA THR A 522 23.61 4.19 -26.17
C THR A 522 22.71 3.00 -26.52
N ILE A 523 22.76 1.93 -25.72
CA ILE A 523 21.95 0.71 -25.95
C ILE A 523 20.45 0.99 -25.79
N ASN A 524 20.04 1.80 -24.81
CA ASN A 524 18.63 2.18 -24.68
C ASN A 524 18.16 3.14 -25.77
N VAL A 525 18.98 4.10 -26.19
CA VAL A 525 18.72 5.01 -27.32
C VAL A 525 18.47 4.19 -28.59
N ASN A 526 19.34 3.22 -28.89
CA ASN A 526 19.17 2.36 -30.05
C ASN A 526 17.93 1.45 -29.94
N ALA A 527 17.69 0.86 -28.76
CA ALA A 527 16.48 0.06 -28.55
C ALA A 527 15.19 0.89 -28.67
N ILE A 528 15.20 2.17 -28.26
CA ILE A 528 14.09 3.11 -28.48
C ILE A 528 13.91 3.37 -29.97
N ARG A 529 14.99 3.65 -30.72
CA ARG A 529 14.96 3.86 -32.18
C ARG A 529 14.32 2.66 -32.89
N ASN A 530 14.80 1.44 -32.66
CA ASN A 530 14.32 0.22 -33.32
C ASN A 530 12.87 -0.13 -32.90
N ILE A 531 12.44 0.22 -31.67
CA ILE A 531 11.02 0.13 -31.29
C ILE A 531 10.15 1.12 -32.09
N LEU A 532 10.61 2.36 -32.26
CA LEU A 532 9.86 3.39 -32.99
C LEU A 532 9.75 3.05 -34.49
N SER A 533 10.88 2.74 -35.15
CA SER A 533 10.91 2.41 -36.58
C SER A 533 10.26 1.06 -36.87
N ASP A 534 10.69 -0.01 -36.19
CA ASP A 534 10.45 -1.36 -36.70
C ASP A 534 9.17 -1.93 -36.09
N ILE A 535 9.07 -1.89 -34.75
CA ILE A 535 7.88 -2.39 -34.04
C ILE A 535 6.65 -1.52 -34.32
N TYR A 536 6.76 -0.20 -34.15
CA TYR A 536 5.62 0.70 -34.37
C TYR A 536 5.48 1.19 -35.83
N GLY A 537 6.44 0.94 -36.71
CA GLY A 537 6.33 1.29 -38.13
C GLY A 537 6.37 2.80 -38.40
N LEU A 538 6.94 3.59 -37.49
CA LEU A 538 6.90 5.05 -37.57
C LEU A 538 7.92 5.54 -38.60
N ARG A 539 7.49 6.46 -39.47
CA ARG A 539 8.43 7.26 -40.28
C ARG A 539 9.01 8.34 -39.38
N MET A 540 10.29 8.23 -39.09
CA MET A 540 11.06 9.17 -38.29
C MET A 540 11.80 10.15 -39.22
N LYS A 541 11.86 11.42 -38.84
CA LYS A 541 12.84 12.39 -39.35
C LYS A 541 13.61 12.96 -38.17
N GLU A 542 14.92 12.76 -38.17
CA GLU A 542 15.85 13.39 -37.23
C GLU A 542 16.11 14.84 -37.68
N SER A 543 16.29 15.77 -36.75
CA SER A 543 16.65 17.16 -37.06
C SER A 543 18.16 17.36 -36.89
N ASP A 544 18.87 17.43 -38.01
CA ASP A 544 20.26 17.86 -38.19
C ASP A 544 21.18 17.70 -36.95
N ALA A 545 21.57 16.47 -36.68
CA ALA A 545 22.67 16.19 -35.76
C ALA A 545 24.01 16.41 -36.47
N ASN A 546 24.91 17.20 -35.87
CA ASN A 546 26.31 17.25 -36.28
C ASN A 546 26.92 15.84 -36.14
N VAL A 547 27.59 15.35 -37.17
CA VAL A 547 28.19 14.01 -37.17
C VAL A 547 29.50 14.03 -36.38
N THR A 548 29.42 13.59 -35.13
CA THR A 548 30.53 13.34 -34.20
C THR A 548 30.36 11.96 -33.59
N ASP A 549 31.46 11.22 -33.34
CA ASP A 549 31.45 9.83 -32.85
C ASP A 549 31.04 9.66 -31.35
N GLU A 550 30.45 10.71 -30.77
CA GLU A 550 29.91 10.74 -29.42
C GLU A 550 28.37 10.82 -29.44
N LEU A 551 27.73 10.19 -28.46
CA LEU A 551 26.27 10.13 -28.34
C LEU A 551 25.73 11.52 -27.97
N PRO A 552 24.99 12.23 -28.84
CA PRO A 552 24.52 13.58 -28.53
C PRO A 552 23.51 13.56 -27.38
N LEU A 553 23.70 14.48 -26.41
CA LEU A 553 22.90 14.57 -25.18
C LEU A 553 21.42 14.97 -25.40
N SER A 554 21.04 15.32 -26.62
CA SER A 554 19.66 15.58 -27.00
C SER A 554 19.42 15.13 -28.44
N MET A 555 18.45 14.24 -28.64
CA MET A 555 17.99 13.78 -29.95
C MET A 555 16.54 14.18 -30.15
N ILE A 556 16.16 14.56 -31.37
CA ILE A 556 14.80 14.99 -31.68
C ILE A 556 14.32 14.34 -32.98
N TRP A 557 13.20 13.64 -32.89
CA TRP A 557 12.56 12.93 -33.99
C TRP A 557 11.15 13.42 -34.23
N GLN A 558 10.87 13.93 -35.43
CA GLN A 558 9.50 14.06 -35.91
C GLN A 558 9.01 12.68 -36.34
N ILE A 559 8.00 12.15 -35.65
CA ILE A 559 7.40 10.85 -35.91
C ILE A 559 6.09 11.00 -36.68
N SER A 560 5.83 10.10 -37.62
CA SER A 560 4.51 9.98 -38.26
C SER A 560 4.08 8.54 -38.53
N SER A 561 2.77 8.27 -38.45
CA SER A 561 2.17 7.03 -38.93
C SER A 561 0.79 7.27 -39.54
N THR A 562 0.49 6.50 -40.58
CA THR A 562 -0.84 6.39 -41.21
C THR A 562 -1.66 5.19 -40.71
N LEU A 563 -1.08 4.35 -39.84
CA LEU A 563 -1.67 3.10 -39.35
C LEU A 563 -1.43 2.92 -37.84
N ASP A 564 -2.47 2.55 -37.10
CA ASP A 564 -2.37 2.18 -35.69
C ASP A 564 -1.64 0.84 -35.55
N MET A 565 -0.47 0.87 -34.93
CA MET A 565 0.39 -0.29 -34.67
C MET A 565 0.52 -0.61 -33.16
N TRP A 566 -0.35 -0.03 -32.33
CA TRP A 566 -0.19 0.04 -30.87
C TRP A 566 -1.44 -0.40 -30.08
N SER A 567 -2.64 -0.17 -30.59
CA SER A 567 -3.90 -0.64 -30.02
C SER A 567 -4.00 -2.16 -30.16
N ALA A 568 -4.56 -2.85 -29.16
CA ALA A 568 -4.63 -4.32 -29.10
C ALA A 568 -3.29 -5.08 -29.29
N ARG A 569 -2.15 -4.39 -29.12
CA ARG A 569 -0.83 -5.04 -29.05
C ARG A 569 -0.71 -5.80 -27.73
N ASN A 570 -0.41 -7.09 -27.80
CA ASN A 570 -0.25 -7.96 -26.66
C ASN A 570 1.21 -8.02 -26.22
N PHE A 571 1.43 -8.22 -24.93
CA PHE A 571 2.76 -8.31 -24.32
C PHE A 571 2.96 -9.68 -23.63
N PRO A 572 2.84 -10.80 -24.38
CA PRO A 572 3.10 -12.13 -23.84
C PRO A 572 4.57 -12.27 -23.44
N ARG A 573 4.85 -13.30 -22.64
CA ARG A 573 6.19 -13.78 -22.34
C ARG A 573 6.24 -15.25 -22.72
N SER A 574 7.27 -15.67 -23.45
CA SER A 574 7.53 -17.08 -23.74
C SER A 574 8.99 -17.38 -23.45
N THR A 575 9.30 -18.67 -23.27
CA THR A 575 10.67 -19.18 -23.08
C THR A 575 11.35 -19.55 -24.40
N THR A 576 10.68 -19.40 -25.54
CA THR A 576 11.10 -19.95 -26.85
C THR A 576 11.48 -18.90 -27.89
N GLN A 577 11.16 -17.62 -27.68
CA GLN A 577 11.38 -16.53 -28.63
C GLN A 577 11.60 -15.23 -27.85
N SER A 578 12.52 -14.35 -28.30
CA SER A 578 12.73 -13.06 -27.63
C SER A 578 11.50 -12.16 -27.68
N PHE A 579 11.34 -11.28 -26.70
CA PHE A 579 10.22 -10.35 -26.63
C PHE A 579 10.17 -9.45 -27.86
N PHE A 580 11.32 -8.95 -28.33
CA PHE A 580 11.39 -8.12 -29.54
C PHE A 580 10.91 -8.88 -30.79
N ALA A 581 11.30 -10.15 -30.96
CA ALA A 581 10.84 -10.97 -32.08
C ALA A 581 9.33 -11.30 -32.00
N GLN A 582 8.78 -11.52 -30.80
CA GLN A 582 7.33 -11.66 -30.58
C GLN A 582 6.56 -10.36 -30.92
N GLN A 583 7.12 -9.20 -30.60
CA GLN A 583 6.55 -7.91 -30.98
C GLN A 583 6.66 -7.65 -32.48
N MET A 584 7.75 -8.10 -33.12
CA MET A 584 7.93 -8.02 -34.57
C MET A 584 6.95 -8.91 -35.33
N GLN A 585 6.66 -10.11 -34.81
CA GLN A 585 5.66 -11.02 -35.39
C GLN A 585 4.26 -10.40 -35.37
N GLN A 586 3.86 -9.78 -34.25
CA GLN A 586 2.62 -9.00 -34.17
C GLN A 586 2.64 -7.80 -35.14
N THR A 587 3.79 -7.15 -35.34
CA THR A 587 3.94 -6.08 -36.33
C THR A 587 3.71 -6.59 -37.76
N VAL A 588 4.23 -7.76 -38.13
CA VAL A 588 4.00 -8.37 -39.44
C VAL A 588 2.52 -8.74 -39.62
N GLU A 589 1.88 -9.29 -38.59
CA GLU A 589 0.44 -9.59 -38.60
C GLU A 589 -0.41 -8.32 -38.74
N PHE A 590 -0.10 -7.26 -37.99
CA PHE A 590 -0.80 -5.98 -38.05
C PHE A 590 -0.60 -5.28 -39.40
N ARG A 591 0.60 -5.31 -39.99
CA ARG A 591 0.86 -4.78 -41.35
C ARG A 591 0.08 -5.54 -42.43
N LYS A 592 -0.25 -6.81 -42.23
CA LYS A 592 -1.09 -7.61 -43.15
C LYS A 592 -2.60 -7.33 -42.97
N THR A 593 -3.06 -7.22 -41.74
CA THR A 593 -4.50 -7.21 -41.39
C THR A 593 -5.12 -5.82 -41.28
N ARG A 594 -4.40 -4.84 -40.72
CA ARG A 594 -4.97 -3.53 -40.39
C ARG A 594 -5.23 -2.60 -41.58
N PRO A 595 -4.46 -2.62 -42.69
CA PRO A 595 -4.79 -1.78 -43.86
C PRO A 595 -6.16 -2.06 -44.48
N GLN A 596 -6.74 -3.24 -44.22
CA GLN A 596 -8.07 -3.64 -44.70
C GLN A 596 -9.21 -3.16 -43.80
N ASN A 597 -8.92 -2.49 -42.68
CA ASN A 597 -9.91 -2.08 -41.68
C ASN A 597 -9.72 -0.60 -41.28
N SER A 598 -10.69 0.23 -41.66
CA SER A 598 -10.68 1.69 -41.47
C SER A 598 -10.56 2.15 -40.01
N SER A 599 -10.92 1.32 -39.03
CA SER A 599 -10.80 1.65 -37.60
C SER A 599 -9.35 1.74 -37.09
N TYR A 600 -8.38 1.24 -37.86
CA TYR A 600 -6.95 1.37 -37.57
C TYR A 600 -6.24 2.41 -38.44
N VAL A 601 -6.95 3.09 -39.35
CA VAL A 601 -6.37 4.20 -40.13
C VAL A 601 -6.31 5.45 -39.26
N VAL A 602 -5.15 6.09 -39.21
CA VAL A 602 -4.87 7.25 -38.35
C VAL A 602 -4.04 8.27 -39.11
N ASN A 603 -4.00 9.52 -38.64
CA ASN A 603 -3.05 10.53 -39.11
C ASN A 603 -2.26 11.05 -37.90
N MET A 604 -1.33 10.22 -37.41
CA MET A 604 -0.53 10.55 -36.24
C MET A 604 0.73 11.30 -36.67
N ARG A 605 0.97 12.49 -36.09
CA ARG A 605 2.20 13.27 -36.25
C ARG A 605 2.59 13.88 -34.90
N GLY A 606 3.82 13.67 -34.44
CA GLY A 606 4.31 14.16 -33.16
C GLY A 606 5.81 14.41 -33.18
N ARG A 607 6.32 15.07 -32.14
CA ARG A 607 7.75 15.26 -31.90
C ARG A 607 8.13 14.48 -30.65
N ILE A 608 9.05 13.52 -30.79
CA ILE A 608 9.72 12.91 -29.65
C ILE A 608 11.04 13.66 -29.47
N SER A 609 11.28 14.16 -28.26
CA SER A 609 12.61 14.55 -27.79
C SER A 609 13.12 13.45 -26.86
N LEU A 610 14.38 13.05 -27.01
CA LEU A 610 15.08 12.17 -26.09
C LEU A 610 16.27 12.93 -25.52
N ILE A 611 16.16 13.33 -24.26
CA ILE A 611 17.18 14.08 -23.53
C ILE A 611 17.96 13.09 -22.68
N ILE A 612 19.29 13.20 -22.70
CA ILE A 612 20.24 12.38 -21.95
C ILE A 612 20.89 13.27 -20.90
N ALA A 613 20.94 12.84 -19.64
CA ALA A 613 21.70 13.54 -18.61
C ALA A 613 23.21 13.47 -18.91
N GLU A 614 23.97 14.49 -18.51
CA GLU A 614 25.43 14.58 -18.75
C GLU A 614 26.23 13.43 -18.09
N ASP A 615 25.70 12.83 -17.02
CA ASP A 615 26.27 11.65 -16.34
C ASP A 615 25.81 10.30 -16.93
N TYR A 616 24.97 10.37 -17.97
CA TYR A 616 24.29 9.29 -18.69
C TYR A 616 23.40 8.39 -17.81
N ARG A 617 22.98 8.85 -16.61
CA ARG A 617 22.10 8.09 -15.69
C ARG A 617 20.61 8.35 -15.89
N GLU A 618 20.23 9.31 -16.72
CA GLU A 618 18.83 9.53 -17.10
C GLU A 618 18.66 9.62 -18.61
N LEU A 619 17.65 8.92 -19.12
CA LEU A 619 17.09 9.08 -20.46
C LEU A 619 15.64 9.53 -20.35
N ARG A 620 15.37 10.80 -20.68
CA ARG A 620 14.05 11.42 -20.58
C ARG A 620 13.41 11.55 -21.96
N LEU A 621 12.40 10.72 -22.20
CA LEU A 621 11.64 10.67 -23.44
C LEU A 621 10.39 11.57 -23.32
N GLU A 622 10.33 12.63 -24.10
CA GLU A 622 9.25 13.62 -24.10
C GLU A 622 8.48 13.56 -25.42
N LEU A 623 7.17 13.30 -25.38
CA LEU A 623 6.29 13.40 -26.53
C LEU A 623 5.52 14.73 -26.51
N GLN A 624 5.71 15.52 -27.57
CA GLN A 624 4.92 16.70 -27.92
C GLN A 624 4.02 16.40 -29.12
N PRO A 625 2.81 16.99 -29.20
CA PRO A 625 2.07 17.06 -30.45
C PRO A 625 2.74 18.04 -31.42
N MET A 626 2.53 17.87 -32.72
CA MET A 626 2.98 18.89 -33.70
C MET A 626 2.09 20.15 -33.61
N PRO A 627 2.63 21.35 -33.90
CA PRO A 627 1.82 22.56 -34.02
C PRO A 627 0.65 22.35 -35.00
N GLY A 628 -0.57 22.64 -34.55
CA GLY A 628 -1.80 22.42 -35.33
C GLY A 628 -2.44 21.03 -35.20
N ASP A 629 -1.96 20.13 -34.33
CA ASP A 629 -2.71 18.92 -33.97
C ASP A 629 -3.91 19.25 -33.06
N LEU A 630 -5.11 19.15 -33.62
CA LEU A 630 -6.39 19.43 -32.95
C LEU A 630 -6.74 18.47 -31.81
N LEU A 631 -6.15 17.26 -31.78
CA LEU A 631 -6.38 16.26 -30.73
C LEU A 631 -5.29 16.29 -29.66
N GLY A 632 -4.07 16.68 -30.05
CA GLY A 632 -2.91 16.82 -29.17
C GLY A 632 -2.70 15.61 -28.26
N LEU A 633 -2.54 15.87 -26.96
CA LEU A 633 -2.38 14.84 -25.92
C LEU A 633 -3.67 14.54 -25.13
N GLN A 634 -4.84 14.73 -25.75
CA GLN A 634 -6.12 14.29 -25.16
C GLN A 634 -6.15 12.77 -24.98
N ARG A 635 -6.83 12.29 -23.93
CA ARG A 635 -6.92 10.88 -23.50
C ARG A 635 -7.17 9.86 -24.63
N ASN A 636 -7.90 10.25 -25.68
CA ASN A 636 -8.29 9.38 -26.80
C ASN A 636 -7.46 9.59 -28.08
N SER A 637 -6.50 10.53 -28.12
CA SER A 637 -5.73 10.83 -29.33
C SER A 637 -4.83 9.66 -29.76
N PRO A 638 -4.48 9.55 -31.05
CA PRO A 638 -3.50 8.58 -31.53
C PRO A 638 -2.17 8.66 -30.77
N LEU A 639 -1.66 9.88 -30.54
CA LEU A 639 -0.41 10.15 -29.82
C LEU A 639 -0.43 9.61 -28.39
N THR A 640 -1.48 9.91 -27.61
CA THR A 640 -1.58 9.45 -26.21
C THR A 640 -1.76 7.93 -26.11
N LYS A 641 -2.50 7.31 -27.03
CA LYS A 641 -2.64 5.84 -27.13
C LYS A 641 -1.32 5.17 -27.49
N PHE A 642 -0.63 5.69 -28.52
CA PHE A 642 0.69 5.25 -28.94
C PHE A 642 1.69 5.35 -27.78
N PHE A 643 1.82 6.50 -27.13
CA PHE A 643 2.80 6.71 -26.06
C PHE A 643 2.55 5.80 -24.85
N LYS A 644 1.28 5.56 -24.50
CA LYS A 644 0.92 4.59 -23.46
C LYS A 644 1.35 3.16 -23.83
N SER A 645 1.23 2.78 -25.10
CA SER A 645 1.73 1.49 -25.59
C SER A 645 3.26 1.44 -25.54
N LEU A 646 3.94 2.49 -26.01
CA LEU A 646 5.40 2.62 -26.02
C LEU A 646 5.99 2.49 -24.61
N LYS A 647 5.44 3.19 -23.60
CA LYS A 647 5.83 3.01 -22.19
C LYS A 647 5.71 1.56 -21.75
N ASN A 648 4.57 0.91 -22.03
CA ASN A 648 4.33 -0.47 -21.62
C ASN A 648 5.26 -1.47 -22.33
N LEU A 649 5.65 -1.19 -23.57
CA LEU A 649 6.62 -1.98 -24.32
C LEU A 649 8.03 -1.81 -23.74
N LEU A 650 8.47 -0.57 -23.51
CA LEU A 650 9.77 -0.26 -22.88
C LEU A 650 9.89 -0.87 -21.46
N CYS A 651 8.81 -0.89 -20.68
CA CYS A 651 8.74 -1.56 -19.38
C CYS A 651 8.79 -3.10 -19.43
N ASN A 652 8.54 -3.73 -20.59
CA ASN A 652 8.59 -5.19 -20.74
C ASN A 652 9.80 -5.68 -21.56
N TYR A 653 10.45 -4.81 -22.34
CA TYR A 653 11.66 -5.15 -23.09
C TYR A 653 12.89 -5.16 -22.16
N ASN A 654 13.22 -6.36 -21.67
CA ASN A 654 14.33 -6.62 -20.78
C ASN A 654 15.65 -6.06 -21.33
N PHE A 655 16.42 -5.33 -20.51
CA PHE A 655 17.72 -4.78 -20.91
C PHE A 655 18.71 -5.87 -21.36
N LYS A 656 18.64 -7.09 -20.81
CA LYS A 656 19.44 -8.23 -21.29
C LYS A 656 19.14 -8.60 -22.74
N GLU A 657 17.91 -8.42 -23.21
CA GLU A 657 17.57 -8.63 -24.62
C GLU A 657 17.98 -7.44 -25.49
N LYS A 658 17.90 -6.20 -24.99
CA LYS A 658 18.44 -5.01 -25.68
C LYS A 658 19.94 -5.14 -25.96
N VAL A 659 20.72 -5.57 -24.96
CA VAL A 659 22.17 -5.83 -25.09
C VAL A 659 22.43 -6.90 -26.15
N ILE A 660 21.69 -8.01 -26.13
CA ILE A 660 21.83 -9.08 -27.13
C ILE A 660 21.51 -8.57 -28.54
N SER A 661 20.43 -7.80 -28.73
CA SER A 661 20.09 -7.19 -30.03
C SER A 661 21.18 -6.23 -30.52
N PHE A 662 21.66 -5.33 -29.66
CA PHE A 662 22.69 -4.36 -30.00
C PHE A 662 23.98 -5.01 -30.52
N GLN A 663 24.37 -6.16 -29.94
CA GLN A 663 25.54 -6.97 -30.32
C GLN A 663 25.30 -7.97 -31.49
N TYR A 664 24.15 -7.88 -32.15
CA TYR A 664 23.93 -8.45 -33.49
C TYR A 664 23.83 -7.34 -34.55
N GLU A 665 23.73 -6.07 -34.13
CA GLU A 665 23.69 -4.89 -34.99
C GLU A 665 25.07 -4.22 -35.13
N HIS A 666 25.99 -4.50 -34.19
CA HIS A 666 27.39 -4.03 -34.11
C HIS A 666 28.30 -5.16 -33.59
#